data_AF-A0AAW2Z4Q0-F1
#
_entry.id   AF-A0AAW2Z4Q0-F1
#
_cell.length_a   1.000
_cell.length_b   1.000
_cell.length_c   1.000
_cell.angle_alpha   90.00
_cell.angle_beta   90.00
_cell.angle_gamma   90.00
#
_symmetry.space_group_name_H-M   'P 1'
#
loop_
_entity.id
_entity.type
_entity.pdbx_description
1 polymer ?
#
loop_
_entity_poly.entity_id
_entity_poly.type
_entity_poly.pdbx_seq_one_letter_code
_entity_poly.pdbx_strand_id
1 'polypeptide(L)'
;PQNFFQYLCTLKTFVKRSNFTIFLNEVTKTSGDEFSVIYETNALKVRALLLTAEQKQPMQCDSVNDFEASETTYEPPQKKPKLDFSEQLHFDRMKVTKTEYSYKGKLNIRVDQPKTDMSIKPERSAVCYICKLPDIPGKFDAKKALALGLKKGPSYGKLTKGESVTTEEGVTITPDQVISPSTSGPIFVIINCPLDEMVEQLVHDPRWSTFFDTVCCMIHITPQNIFNQALYKEFVRKFSKTNHIVLNKESCTQHNTVYLSSRTIQKKLNLLSNDMFPLTASQQHIDPQHGFTCAENLQKFILTPINQQGINHEEAKQFLEDEPIEHTTITTIPCVPQPNNKWEQMVQSMSDTDFEVTFLGTGAALPSKYRNVSGILINLFERGGIILDCGEGTLGQLHRVYGAETENILKNIKVLWISHLHADHHLGVCKLLYRRSLLTSNKVVLIAPKALETFLIESSACMGIDFNFVNFVTINQLINQQNDNEFVHIRNIREHLNVDFKVVPVDHSCKDSFAAILRINDKFPIIYSGDTRPCLNLMKIKECGILIHEATFEDELGEEAIKKKHSTFGEAIHVGGEMDAWRILLTHFSQRYPKIPVLEGEFGIRSMIIFDLMKINAKQMRDLPSYLEPLRLLFAEELEKLQKERGKEDDV
;
A
#
# COMPACT_ATOMS: atom_id res chain seq x y z
N PRO A 1 4.41 4.32 10.41
CA PRO A 1 3.21 5.16 10.62
C PRO A 1 1.91 4.58 10.00
N GLN A 2 1.87 4.26 8.69
CA GLN A 2 0.66 3.68 8.05
C GLN A 2 0.35 2.24 8.51
N ASN A 3 1.35 1.38 8.73
CA ASN A 3 1.13 0.02 9.26
C ASN A 3 0.56 -0.01 10.69
N PHE A 4 0.73 1.07 11.47
CA PHE A 4 0.20 1.17 12.83
C PHE A 4 -1.31 1.45 12.83
N PHE A 5 -1.82 2.16 11.82
CA PHE A 5 -3.24 2.48 11.67
C PHE A 5 -4.08 1.25 11.30
N GLN A 6 -3.49 0.30 10.56
CA GLN A 6 -4.16 -0.93 10.15
C GLN A 6 -4.21 -1.98 11.27
N TYR A 7 -3.22 -1.96 12.19
CA TYR A 7 -3.16 -2.90 13.32
C TYR A 7 -4.22 -2.59 14.39
N LEU A 8 -4.51 -1.31 14.67
CA LEU A 8 -5.54 -0.91 15.63
C LEU A 8 -6.98 -1.14 15.12
N CYS A 9 -7.19 -1.14 13.81
CA CYS A 9 -8.49 -1.45 13.18
C CYS A 9 -8.94 -2.92 13.35
N THR A 10 -8.07 -3.79 13.88
CA THR A 10 -8.38 -5.22 14.13
C THR A 10 -8.88 -5.48 15.55
N LEU A 11 -9.29 -4.45 16.32
CA LEU A 11 -10.19 -4.57 17.47
C LEU A 11 -11.65 -4.62 17.00
N LYS A 12 -11.96 -5.59 16.12
CA LYS A 12 -13.19 -5.62 15.31
C LYS A 12 -14.47 -6.02 16.04
N THR A 13 -14.46 -6.09 17.38
CA THR A 13 -15.66 -6.44 18.17
C THR A 13 -16.15 -5.33 19.10
N PHE A 14 -15.49 -4.17 19.20
CA PHE A 14 -15.91 -3.16 20.20
C PHE A 14 -16.17 -1.73 19.70
N VAL A 15 -15.91 -1.37 18.44
CA VAL A 15 -16.11 0.02 17.99
C VAL A 15 -16.94 0.10 16.71
N LYS A 16 -18.23 -0.23 16.83
CA LYS A 16 -19.24 0.39 15.97
C LYS A 16 -19.42 1.82 16.48
N ARG A 17 -18.90 2.80 15.71
CA ARG A 17 -19.01 4.26 15.91
C ARG A 17 -18.12 4.81 17.02
N SER A 18 -16.95 5.36 16.66
CA SER A 18 -16.38 6.62 17.19
C SER A 18 -14.97 6.83 16.60
N ASN A 19 -14.70 8.07 16.21
CA ASN A 19 -13.50 8.55 15.53
C ASN A 19 -12.21 8.25 16.33
N PHE A 20 -11.31 7.41 15.81
CA PHE A 20 -9.94 7.24 16.33
C PHE A 20 -8.95 8.29 15.77
N THR A 21 -9.44 9.24 14.97
CA THR A 21 -8.64 10.35 14.44
C THR A 21 -8.70 11.50 15.43
N ILE A 22 -7.81 11.51 16.44
CA ILE A 22 -7.22 12.63 17.19
C ILE A 22 -6.49 11.98 18.37
N PHE A 23 -5.16 11.83 18.32
CA PHE A 23 -4.39 11.39 19.51
C PHE A 23 -3.07 12.13 19.72
N LEU A 24 -2.40 12.60 18.66
CA LEU A 24 -1.12 13.32 18.83
C LEU A 24 -1.26 14.71 19.47
N ASN A 25 -2.34 15.45 19.24
CA ASN A 25 -2.53 16.81 19.79
C ASN A 25 -2.85 16.86 21.30
N GLU A 26 -3.27 15.74 21.90
CA GLU A 26 -3.56 15.65 23.33
C GLU A 26 -2.30 15.28 24.13
N VAL A 27 -1.42 14.44 23.57
CA VAL A 27 -0.18 13.97 24.23
C VAL A 27 0.82 15.11 24.49
N THR A 28 0.86 16.13 23.62
CA THR A 28 1.80 17.25 23.71
C THR A 28 1.42 18.30 24.78
N LYS A 29 0.27 18.17 25.45
CA LYS A 29 -0.25 19.18 26.39
C LYS A 29 -0.05 18.88 27.88
N THR A 30 0.58 17.76 28.23
CA THR A 30 0.61 17.30 29.63
C THR A 30 2.02 17.08 30.14
N SER A 31 2.51 18.03 30.94
CA SER A 31 3.67 17.91 31.83
C SER A 31 3.20 17.43 33.20
N GLY A 32 3.55 16.20 33.61
CA GLY A 32 3.22 15.67 34.93
C GLY A 32 3.95 14.37 35.26
N ASP A 33 3.91 13.98 36.55
CA ASP A 33 4.58 12.80 37.12
C ASP A 33 3.93 11.45 36.75
N GLU A 34 2.77 11.46 36.09
CA GLU A 34 2.09 10.27 35.57
C GLU A 34 2.05 10.23 34.04
N PHE A 35 1.91 9.04 33.44
CA PHE A 35 1.59 8.94 32.02
C PHE A 35 0.23 9.58 31.70
N SER A 36 0.18 10.36 30.63
CA SER A 36 -0.98 11.15 30.23
C SER A 36 -2.14 10.25 29.81
N VAL A 37 -3.32 10.42 30.43
CA VAL A 37 -4.54 9.74 30.00
C VAL A 37 -5.04 10.40 28.72
N ILE A 38 -5.08 9.65 27.63
CA ILE A 38 -5.49 10.14 26.30
C ILE A 38 -6.83 9.58 25.85
N TYR A 39 -7.31 8.52 26.52
CA TYR A 39 -8.59 7.88 26.23
C TYR A 39 -9.11 7.14 27.45
N GLU A 40 -10.40 7.28 27.74
CA GLU A 40 -11.06 6.54 28.82
C GLU A 40 -12.52 6.25 28.45
N THR A 41 -12.90 4.98 28.58
CA THR A 41 -14.27 4.49 28.44
C THR A 41 -14.53 3.42 29.51
N ASN A 42 -15.78 2.99 29.64
CA ASN A 42 -16.13 1.85 30.50
C ASN A 42 -15.44 0.53 30.11
N ALA A 43 -14.82 0.45 28.93
CA ALA A 43 -14.19 -0.75 28.38
C ALA A 43 -12.66 -0.68 28.30
N LEU A 44 -12.06 0.52 28.33
CA LEU A 44 -10.62 0.68 28.12
C LEU A 44 -10.15 2.05 28.63
N LYS A 45 -9.04 2.06 29.36
CA LYS A 45 -8.28 3.26 29.70
C LYS A 45 -6.91 3.21 29.03
N VAL A 46 -6.53 4.26 28.30
CA VAL A 46 -5.26 4.35 27.58
C VAL A 46 -4.45 5.53 28.09
N ARG A 47 -3.21 5.26 28.47
CA ARG A 47 -2.17 6.25 28.76
C ARG A 47 -1.08 6.21 27.70
N ALA A 48 -0.36 7.31 27.51
CA ALA A 48 0.68 7.41 26.49
C ALA A 48 2.03 7.91 27.05
N LEU A 49 3.11 7.43 26.42
CA LEU A 49 4.48 7.93 26.55
C LEU A 49 4.94 8.44 25.18
N LEU A 50 5.25 9.73 25.08
CA LEU A 50 5.87 10.31 23.89
C LEU A 50 7.39 10.15 23.97
N LEU A 51 7.95 9.60 22.91
CA LEU A 51 9.39 9.55 22.65
C LEU A 51 9.72 10.56 21.55
N THR A 52 10.83 11.25 21.68
CA THR A 52 11.31 12.29 20.76
C THR A 52 12.77 12.01 20.45
N ALA A 53 13.14 11.95 19.17
CA ALA A 53 14.55 11.89 18.80
C ALA A 53 15.14 13.30 18.89
N GLU A 54 16.14 13.49 19.74
CA GLU A 54 16.92 14.74 19.77
C GLU A 54 17.62 14.94 18.42
N GLN A 55 17.50 16.14 17.85
CA GLN A 55 18.28 16.50 16.67
C GLN A 55 19.75 16.59 17.09
N LYS A 56 20.54 15.54 16.83
CA LYS A 56 22.00 15.68 16.85
C LYS A 56 22.37 16.76 15.84
N GLN A 57 22.92 17.88 16.31
CA GLN A 57 23.57 18.85 15.42
C GLN A 57 24.59 18.08 14.58
N PRO A 58 24.71 18.34 13.27
CA PRO A 58 25.77 17.74 12.48
C PRO A 58 27.09 18.06 13.16
N MET A 59 27.89 17.02 13.48
CA MET A 59 29.25 17.20 13.95
C MET A 59 29.96 18.16 13.00
N GLN A 60 30.46 19.27 13.53
CA GLN A 60 31.48 20.06 12.86
C GLN A 60 32.63 19.09 12.55
N CYS A 61 32.82 18.79 11.28
CA CYS A 61 34.04 18.15 10.84
C CYS A 61 35.12 19.21 10.98
N ASP A 62 36.07 18.97 11.89
CA ASP A 62 37.25 19.81 12.04
C ASP A 62 37.98 19.95 10.70
N SER A 63 38.46 21.18 10.50
CA SER A 63 39.22 21.73 9.39
C SER A 63 40.03 20.73 8.55
N VAL A 64 39.76 20.73 7.24
CA VAL A 64 40.82 20.57 6.23
C VAL A 64 40.89 21.88 5.45
N ASN A 65 42.01 22.58 5.65
CA ASN A 65 42.39 23.78 4.92
C ASN A 65 42.61 23.51 3.43
N ASP A 66 42.59 24.61 2.70
CA ASP A 66 43.12 24.84 1.36
C ASP A 66 42.21 24.44 0.19
N PHE A 67 41.45 25.42 -0.31
CA PHE A 67 41.58 25.88 -1.70
C PHE A 67 41.09 27.33 -1.80
N GLU A 68 41.98 28.21 -2.26
CA GLU A 68 41.79 29.65 -2.44
C GLU A 68 40.59 29.97 -3.33
N ALA A 69 39.70 30.85 -2.85
CA ALA A 69 38.65 31.47 -3.63
C ALA A 69 39.13 32.82 -4.18
N SER A 70 39.11 32.98 -5.50
CA SER A 70 39.24 34.29 -6.14
C SER A 70 37.92 35.06 -6.03
N GLU A 71 37.99 36.24 -5.40
CA GLU A 71 36.87 37.16 -5.27
C GLU A 71 36.42 37.68 -6.65
N THR A 72 35.15 37.48 -6.99
CA THR A 72 34.45 38.30 -7.99
C THR A 72 33.19 38.87 -7.37
N THR A 73 33.18 40.20 -7.25
CA THR A 73 32.09 41.03 -6.74
C THR A 73 30.93 41.03 -7.74
N TYR A 74 29.74 40.65 -7.28
CA TYR A 74 28.50 40.75 -8.06
C TYR A 74 27.74 42.02 -7.66
N GLU A 75 27.64 42.98 -8.60
CA GLU A 75 26.72 44.12 -8.50
C GLU A 75 25.32 43.74 -8.99
N PRO A 76 24.24 44.20 -8.33
CA PRO A 76 22.87 43.89 -8.74
C PRO A 76 22.42 44.73 -9.95
N PRO A 77 21.80 44.14 -10.99
CA PRO A 77 21.33 44.91 -12.13
C PRO A 77 20.02 45.66 -11.82
N GLN A 78 19.99 46.89 -12.33
CA GLN A 78 18.92 47.88 -12.23
C GLN A 78 17.65 47.48 -12.97
N LYS A 79 16.52 47.96 -12.43
CA LYS A 79 15.16 47.89 -13.01
C LYS A 79 15.12 48.30 -14.49
N LYS A 80 14.41 47.51 -15.31
CA LYS A 80 13.97 47.88 -16.67
C LYS A 80 12.47 47.57 -16.88
N PRO A 81 11.83 48.24 -17.87
CA PRO A 81 10.50 48.84 -17.71
C PRO A 81 9.33 47.94 -18.09
N LYS A 82 8.14 48.35 -17.64
CA LYS A 82 6.83 47.79 -18.06
C LYS A 82 6.66 47.92 -19.58
N LEU A 83 6.35 46.82 -20.25
CA LEU A 83 5.76 46.83 -21.59
C LEU A 83 4.32 46.32 -21.52
N ASP A 84 3.44 47.13 -22.11
CA ASP A 84 2.02 46.94 -22.33
C ASP A 84 1.81 46.11 -23.61
N PHE A 85 0.88 45.15 -23.59
CA PHE A 85 0.52 44.34 -24.76
C PHE A 85 -0.99 44.47 -24.98
N SER A 86 -1.35 45.32 -25.94
CA SER A 86 -2.60 45.25 -26.68
C SER A 86 -2.33 44.64 -28.06
N GLU A 87 -3.39 44.05 -28.66
CA GLU A 87 -3.48 43.34 -29.97
C GLU A 87 -3.28 41.81 -29.91
N GLN A 88 -4.37 41.04 -29.79
CA GLN A 88 -5.25 40.51 -30.87
C GLN A 88 -4.64 39.33 -31.65
N LEU A 89 -5.08 38.11 -31.32
CA LEU A 89 -5.10 36.96 -32.23
C LEU A 89 -6.48 36.30 -32.15
N HIS A 90 -7.21 36.35 -33.27
CA HIS A 90 -8.51 35.73 -33.49
C HIS A 90 -8.37 34.21 -33.58
N PHE A 91 -9.16 33.48 -32.78
CA PHE A 91 -9.49 32.08 -33.02
C PHE A 91 -11.00 31.98 -33.28
N ASP A 92 -11.35 31.55 -34.50
CA ASP A 92 -12.71 31.30 -34.93
C ASP A 92 -13.35 30.19 -34.08
N ARG A 93 -14.51 30.53 -33.50
CA ARG A 93 -15.32 29.65 -32.65
C ARG A 93 -16.25 28.79 -33.51
N MET A 94 -16.04 27.46 -33.51
CA MET A 94 -17.16 26.54 -33.73
C MET A 94 -17.98 26.41 -32.43
N LYS A 95 -19.28 26.70 -32.56
CA LYS A 95 -20.28 26.73 -31.48
C LYS A 95 -20.55 25.32 -30.96
N VAL A 96 -20.22 25.05 -29.70
CA VAL A 96 -20.86 23.99 -28.90
C VAL A 96 -21.75 24.69 -27.87
N THR A 97 -23.05 24.39 -27.94
CA THR A 97 -24.09 24.94 -27.07
C THR A 97 -23.87 24.53 -25.62
N LYS A 98 -23.77 25.56 -24.78
CA LYS A 98 -23.56 25.53 -23.34
C LYS A 98 -24.90 25.32 -22.65
N THR A 99 -25.12 24.20 -21.96
CA THR A 99 -26.17 24.08 -20.94
C THR A 99 -25.54 24.42 -19.59
N GLU A 100 -25.89 25.60 -19.07
CA GLU A 100 -25.41 26.12 -17.79
C GLU A 100 -26.21 25.50 -16.63
N TYR A 101 -25.52 24.85 -15.70
CA TYR A 101 -25.99 24.72 -14.32
C TYR A 101 -25.18 25.69 -13.46
N SER A 102 -25.82 26.76 -12.98
CA SER A 102 -25.20 27.74 -12.09
C SER A 102 -25.29 27.25 -10.63
N TYR A 103 -24.16 26.99 -9.99
CA TYR A 103 -24.08 26.96 -8.52
C TYR A 103 -23.54 28.31 -8.05
N LYS A 104 -24.43 29.16 -7.51
CA LYS A 104 -24.07 30.42 -6.85
C LYS A 104 -23.59 30.12 -5.43
N GLY A 105 -22.28 30.06 -5.24
CA GLY A 105 -21.65 30.04 -3.94
C GLY A 105 -20.15 30.33 -4.06
N LYS A 106 -19.76 31.60 -4.08
CA LYS A 106 -18.34 31.99 -3.99
C LYS A 106 -17.87 31.77 -2.54
N LEU A 107 -17.26 30.61 -2.27
CA LEU A 107 -16.39 30.45 -1.12
C LEU A 107 -15.00 30.96 -1.55
N ASN A 108 -14.71 32.24 -1.32
CA ASN A 108 -13.37 32.79 -1.49
C ASN A 108 -12.47 32.27 -0.35
N ILE A 109 -11.97 31.04 -0.46
CA ILE A 109 -10.81 30.63 0.31
C ILE A 109 -9.60 31.21 -0.40
N ARG A 110 -9.05 32.31 0.13
CA ARG A 110 -7.65 32.65 -0.12
C ARG A 110 -6.82 31.51 0.46
N VAL A 111 -6.37 30.60 -0.40
CA VAL A 111 -5.24 29.74 -0.06
C VAL A 111 -4.01 30.62 -0.23
N ASP A 112 -3.67 31.37 0.81
CA ASP A 112 -2.31 31.88 0.92
C ASP A 112 -1.43 30.64 0.91
N GLN A 113 -0.63 30.44 -0.15
CA GLN A 113 0.37 29.38 -0.18
C GLN A 113 1.28 29.61 1.03
N PRO A 114 1.26 28.74 2.06
CA PRO A 114 2.24 28.87 3.11
C PRO A 114 3.59 28.66 2.43
N LYS A 115 4.49 29.64 2.55
CA LYS A 115 5.91 29.41 2.33
C LYS A 115 6.35 28.44 3.43
N THR A 116 6.10 27.14 3.23
CA THR A 116 6.62 26.10 4.09
C THR A 116 8.12 26.09 3.89
N ASP A 117 8.84 26.61 4.88
CA ASP A 117 10.29 26.50 4.95
C ASP A 117 10.65 25.01 5.00
N MET A 118 11.11 24.47 3.86
CA MET A 118 11.50 23.07 3.74
C MET A 118 12.75 22.72 4.56
N SER A 119 13.39 23.69 5.24
CA SER A 119 14.49 23.44 6.16
C SER A 119 14.04 22.85 7.51
N ILE A 120 12.75 22.99 7.87
CA ILE A 120 12.21 22.47 9.11
C ILE A 120 11.90 20.98 8.93
N LYS A 121 12.85 20.12 9.32
CA LYS A 121 12.60 18.67 9.43
C LYS A 121 11.58 18.42 10.55
N PRO A 122 10.51 17.63 10.32
CA PRO A 122 9.57 17.31 11.38
C PRO A 122 10.30 16.61 12.53
N GLU A 123 9.99 17.02 13.75
CA GLU A 123 10.48 16.37 14.97
C GLU A 123 10.03 14.89 14.93
N ARG A 124 11.00 13.97 14.98
CA ARG A 124 10.71 12.55 14.90
C ARG A 124 10.23 12.09 16.27
N SER A 125 8.96 11.72 16.35
CA SER A 125 8.35 11.23 17.57
C SER A 125 7.76 9.83 17.39
N ALA A 126 7.70 9.10 18.50
CA ALA A 126 7.02 7.81 18.60
C ALA A 126 6.18 7.78 19.89
N VAL A 127 5.09 7.02 19.88
CA VAL A 127 4.19 6.93 21.04
C VAL A 127 4.10 5.49 21.49
N CYS A 128 4.38 5.26 22.77
CA CYS A 128 4.10 4.00 23.45
C CYS A 128 2.78 4.13 24.22
N TYR A 129 2.00 3.04 24.29
CA TYR A 129 0.68 3.03 24.89
C TYR A 129 0.62 2.06 26.06
N ILE A 130 0.01 2.48 27.16
CA ILE A 130 -0.31 1.64 28.31
C ILE A 130 -1.83 1.52 28.39
N CYS A 131 -2.35 0.31 28.29
CA CYS A 131 -3.76 0.02 28.17
C CYS A 131 -4.22 -0.80 29.37
N LYS A 132 -5.18 -0.26 30.14
CA LYS A 132 -5.82 -0.96 31.26
C LYS A 132 -7.26 -1.34 30.88
N LEU A 133 -7.57 -2.63 30.99
CA LEU A 133 -8.94 -3.14 30.89
C LEU A 133 -9.71 -2.93 32.20
N PRO A 134 -11.07 -2.95 32.18
CA PRO A 134 -11.87 -2.68 33.36
C PRO A 134 -11.62 -3.71 34.45
N ASP A 135 -11.70 -3.27 35.71
CA ASP A 135 -11.66 -4.18 36.84
C ASP A 135 -12.89 -5.10 36.80
N ILE A 136 -12.69 -6.37 37.16
CA ILE A 136 -13.75 -7.37 37.13
C ILE A 136 -14.48 -7.29 38.48
N PRO A 137 -15.78 -6.97 38.48
CA PRO A 137 -16.55 -6.90 39.70
C PRO A 137 -16.54 -8.25 40.42
N GLY A 138 -16.59 -8.17 41.75
CA GLY A 138 -16.78 -9.34 42.60
C GLY A 138 -18.01 -10.16 42.23
N LYS A 139 -17.90 -11.48 42.38
CA LYS A 139 -19.05 -12.37 42.18
C LYS A 139 -19.92 -12.38 43.43
N PHE A 140 -21.22 -12.16 43.25
CA PHE A 140 -22.21 -12.29 44.31
C PHE A 140 -22.44 -13.77 44.66
N ASP A 141 -22.30 -14.12 45.95
CA ASP A 141 -22.56 -15.44 46.50
C ASP A 141 -23.97 -15.51 47.07
N ALA A 142 -24.90 -15.99 46.24
CA ALA A 142 -26.28 -16.18 46.63
C ALA A 142 -26.47 -17.22 47.75
N LYS A 143 -25.57 -18.22 47.88
CA LYS A 143 -25.68 -19.22 48.95
C LYS A 143 -25.34 -18.59 50.30
N LYS A 144 -24.28 -17.79 50.34
CA LYS A 144 -23.88 -17.07 51.56
C LYS A 144 -24.91 -16.02 51.96
N ALA A 145 -25.49 -15.30 51.00
CA ALA A 145 -26.59 -14.36 51.26
C ALA A 145 -27.83 -15.05 51.84
N LEU A 146 -28.21 -16.23 51.32
CA LEU A 146 -29.31 -17.03 51.87
C LEU A 146 -29.00 -17.53 53.28
N ALA A 147 -27.78 -17.98 53.54
CA ALA A 147 -27.35 -18.45 54.86
C ALA A 147 -27.37 -17.35 55.93
N LEU A 148 -27.23 -16.08 55.52
CA LEU A 148 -27.34 -14.91 56.39
C LEU A 148 -28.80 -14.42 56.57
N GLY A 149 -29.80 -15.15 56.04
CA GLY A 149 -31.22 -14.83 56.20
C GLY A 149 -31.81 -13.92 55.12
N LEU A 150 -31.07 -13.64 54.03
CA LEU A 150 -31.55 -12.74 52.97
C LEU A 150 -32.32 -13.51 51.88
N LYS A 151 -33.62 -13.22 51.73
CA LYS A 151 -34.47 -13.83 50.69
C LYS A 151 -34.03 -13.38 49.28
N LYS A 152 -34.21 -14.26 48.28
CA LYS A 152 -33.98 -13.91 46.87
C LYS A 152 -34.91 -12.77 46.45
N GLY A 153 -34.36 -11.72 45.84
CA GLY A 153 -35.16 -10.59 45.38
C GLY A 153 -34.34 -9.31 45.10
N PRO A 154 -35.01 -8.15 45.01
CA PRO A 154 -34.38 -6.86 44.68
C PRO A 154 -33.23 -6.47 45.61
N SER A 155 -33.23 -6.99 46.84
CA SER A 155 -32.18 -6.81 47.84
C SER A 155 -30.80 -7.27 47.37
N TYR A 156 -30.71 -8.28 46.48
CA TYR A 156 -29.43 -8.69 45.89
C TYR A 156 -28.86 -7.59 45.00
N GLY A 157 -29.72 -6.88 44.25
CA GLY A 157 -29.34 -5.76 43.40
C GLY A 157 -28.74 -4.60 44.18
N LYS A 158 -29.28 -4.32 45.38
CA LYS A 158 -28.74 -3.30 46.29
C LYS A 158 -27.34 -3.64 46.77
N LEU A 159 -27.13 -4.89 47.21
CA LEU A 159 -25.82 -5.38 47.62
C LEU A 159 -24.80 -5.31 46.47
N THR A 160 -25.18 -5.67 45.24
CA THR A 160 -24.30 -5.54 44.06
C THR A 160 -23.99 -4.11 43.66
N LYS A 161 -24.76 -3.12 44.15
CA LYS A 161 -24.50 -1.68 43.95
C LYS A 161 -23.70 -1.06 45.11
N GLY A 162 -23.27 -1.86 46.09
CA GLY A 162 -22.53 -1.38 47.25
C GLY A 162 -23.41 -0.93 48.42
N GLU A 163 -24.72 -1.11 48.35
CA GLU A 163 -25.64 -0.75 49.44
C GLU A 163 -25.81 -1.91 50.43
N SER A 164 -25.73 -1.63 51.73
CA SER A 164 -26.03 -2.62 52.77
C SER A 164 -27.54 -2.86 52.88
N VAL A 165 -27.95 -4.07 53.23
CA VAL A 165 -29.36 -4.45 53.36
C VAL A 165 -29.61 -5.08 54.71
N THR A 166 -30.66 -4.63 55.40
CA THR A 166 -31.12 -5.23 56.65
C THR A 166 -32.19 -6.29 56.39
N THR A 167 -32.05 -7.47 57.00
CA THR A 167 -33.02 -8.57 56.91
C THR A 167 -34.29 -8.27 57.72
N GLU A 168 -35.36 -9.03 57.51
CA GLU A 168 -36.61 -8.95 58.30
C GLU A 168 -36.37 -9.20 59.80
N GLU A 169 -35.29 -9.91 60.13
CA GLU A 169 -34.85 -10.24 61.49
C GLU A 169 -33.94 -9.15 62.11
N GLY A 170 -33.73 -8.03 61.40
CA GLY A 170 -32.93 -6.89 61.87
C GLY A 170 -31.42 -7.03 61.67
N VAL A 171 -30.94 -8.05 60.96
CA VAL A 171 -29.51 -8.27 60.69
C VAL A 171 -29.06 -7.46 59.48
N THR A 172 -28.07 -6.59 59.63
CA THR A 172 -27.50 -5.82 58.50
C THR A 172 -26.42 -6.63 57.78
N ILE A 173 -26.65 -6.90 56.51
CA ILE A 173 -25.73 -7.58 55.60
C ILE A 173 -25.04 -6.54 54.73
N THR A 174 -23.72 -6.55 54.73
CA THR A 174 -22.89 -5.66 53.93
C THR A 174 -22.43 -6.34 52.63
N PRO A 175 -22.14 -5.59 51.55
CA PRO A 175 -21.69 -6.17 50.29
C PRO A 175 -20.49 -7.12 50.41
N ASP A 176 -19.48 -6.78 51.21
CA ASP A 176 -18.26 -7.56 51.44
C ASP A 176 -18.52 -8.95 52.08
N GLN A 177 -19.64 -9.10 52.79
CA GLN A 177 -20.03 -10.39 53.35
C GLN A 177 -20.47 -11.38 52.27
N VAL A 178 -20.97 -10.90 51.14
CA VAL A 178 -21.65 -11.73 50.12
C VAL A 178 -21.14 -11.50 48.69
N ILE A 179 -20.19 -10.59 48.48
CA ILE A 179 -19.55 -10.32 47.19
C ILE A 179 -18.05 -10.55 47.35
N SER A 180 -17.45 -11.33 46.45
CA SER A 180 -16.00 -11.52 46.45
C SER A 180 -15.26 -10.21 46.14
N PRO A 181 -13.97 -10.05 46.51
CA PRO A 181 -13.20 -8.89 46.07
C PRO A 181 -13.19 -8.75 44.55
N SER A 182 -13.17 -7.52 44.04
CA SER A 182 -12.94 -7.24 42.63
C SER A 182 -11.52 -7.63 42.22
N THR A 183 -11.35 -8.07 40.98
CA THR A 183 -10.02 -8.35 40.42
C THR A 183 -9.58 -7.20 39.53
N SER A 184 -8.34 -6.72 39.68
CA SER A 184 -7.83 -5.67 38.80
C SER A 184 -7.86 -6.15 37.35
N GLY A 185 -8.32 -5.27 36.47
CA GLY A 185 -8.27 -5.54 35.04
C GLY A 185 -6.83 -5.68 34.55
N PRO A 186 -6.58 -6.54 33.55
CA PRO A 186 -5.24 -6.74 32.99
C PRO A 186 -4.71 -5.45 32.33
N ILE A 187 -3.40 -5.27 32.40
CA ILE A 187 -2.67 -4.15 31.77
C ILE A 187 -1.76 -4.69 30.69
N PHE A 188 -1.87 -4.16 29.48
CA PHE A 188 -0.94 -4.44 28.39
C PHE A 188 -0.28 -3.17 27.86
N VAL A 189 0.93 -3.31 27.32
CA VAL A 189 1.75 -2.21 26.82
C VAL A 189 2.09 -2.42 25.36
N ILE A 190 2.01 -1.37 24.56
CA ILE A 190 2.51 -1.33 23.18
C ILE A 190 3.73 -0.40 23.17
N ILE A 191 4.91 -0.97 23.00
CA ILE A 191 6.16 -0.23 22.80
C ILE A 191 6.34 0.01 21.30
N ASN A 192 6.48 1.26 20.90
CA ASN A 192 6.85 1.67 19.55
C ASN A 192 8.14 2.49 19.64
N CYS A 193 9.28 1.84 19.43
CA CYS A 193 10.60 2.46 19.52
C CYS A 193 11.33 2.25 18.18
N PRO A 194 11.10 3.13 17.19
CA PRO A 194 11.59 2.93 15.83
C PRO A 194 13.06 3.34 15.61
N LEU A 195 13.67 4.09 16.54
CA LEU A 195 14.99 4.72 16.36
C LEU A 195 15.88 4.53 17.59
N ASP A 196 17.19 4.36 17.35
CA ASP A 196 18.17 4.16 18.41
C ASP A 196 18.22 5.36 19.38
N GLU A 197 18.00 6.59 18.90
CA GLU A 197 18.01 7.81 19.72
C GLU A 197 16.89 7.84 20.79
N MET A 198 15.82 7.07 20.59
CA MET A 198 14.67 7.03 21.50
C MET A 198 14.83 6.03 22.64
N VAL A 199 15.87 5.18 22.59
CA VAL A 199 16.04 4.06 23.54
C VAL A 199 16.30 4.58 24.95
N GLU A 200 17.21 5.54 25.12
CA GLU A 200 17.55 6.06 26.46
C GLU A 200 16.35 6.72 27.15
N GLN A 201 15.58 7.52 26.41
CA GLN A 201 14.36 8.14 26.91
C GLN A 201 13.34 7.08 27.33
N LEU A 202 13.18 6.02 26.54
CA LEU A 202 12.26 4.93 26.85
C LEU A 202 12.66 4.16 28.11
N VAL A 203 13.91 3.69 28.18
CA VAL A 203 14.35 2.72 29.20
C VAL A 203 14.60 3.34 30.57
N HIS A 204 14.93 4.63 30.62
CA HIS A 204 15.20 5.38 31.84
C HIS A 204 13.99 6.17 32.36
N ASP A 205 12.85 6.14 31.67
CA ASP A 205 11.66 6.82 32.16
C ASP A 205 11.23 6.25 33.53
N PRO A 206 11.24 7.07 34.60
CA PRO A 206 11.00 6.58 35.97
C PRO A 206 9.56 6.09 36.17
N ARG A 207 8.62 6.50 35.31
CA ARG A 207 7.20 6.13 35.42
C ARG A 207 6.97 4.63 35.23
N TRP A 208 7.89 3.91 34.57
CA TRP A 208 7.81 2.45 34.40
C TRP A 208 7.84 1.67 35.71
N SER A 209 8.42 2.23 36.77
CA SER A 209 8.52 1.58 38.09
C SER A 209 7.18 1.09 38.65
N THR A 210 6.09 1.79 38.33
CA THR A 210 4.72 1.44 38.74
C THR A 210 4.12 0.24 37.97
N PHE A 211 4.77 -0.21 36.90
CA PHE A 211 4.24 -1.20 35.96
C PHE A 211 5.02 -2.52 35.91
N PHE A 212 6.22 -2.59 36.48
CA PHE A 212 7.11 -3.76 36.36
C PHE A 212 6.46 -5.09 36.78
N ASP A 213 5.59 -5.06 37.79
CA ASP A 213 4.91 -6.26 38.31
C ASP A 213 3.43 -6.37 37.90
N THR A 214 2.87 -5.40 37.18
CA THR A 214 1.42 -5.33 36.89
C THR A 214 1.07 -5.56 35.42
N VAL A 215 2.03 -5.40 34.51
CA VAL A 215 1.82 -5.60 33.07
C VAL A 215 1.79 -7.10 32.75
N CYS A 216 0.69 -7.56 32.16
CA CYS A 216 0.55 -8.97 31.75
C CYS A 216 1.15 -9.26 30.36
N CYS A 217 1.19 -8.24 29.49
CA CYS A 217 1.61 -8.35 28.10
C CYS A 217 2.35 -7.10 27.64
N MET A 218 3.48 -7.28 26.95
CA MET A 218 4.19 -6.19 26.27
C MET A 218 4.41 -6.53 24.80
N ILE A 219 3.94 -5.67 23.91
CA ILE A 219 4.03 -5.79 22.46
C ILE A 219 5.14 -4.85 21.99
N HIS A 220 6.20 -5.40 21.41
CA HIS A 220 7.39 -4.67 20.99
C HIS A 220 7.36 -4.45 19.48
N ILE A 221 6.93 -3.26 19.05
CA ILE A 221 7.06 -2.77 17.67
C ILE A 221 8.39 -2.02 17.59
N THR A 222 9.48 -2.79 17.58
CA THR A 222 10.85 -2.30 17.74
C THR A 222 11.76 -3.05 16.77
N PRO A 223 12.52 -2.37 15.90
CA PRO A 223 13.51 -2.98 15.02
C PRO A 223 14.45 -3.95 15.74
N GLN A 224 14.85 -5.04 15.06
CA GLN A 224 15.68 -6.09 15.66
C GLN A 224 17.00 -5.58 16.23
N ASN A 225 17.65 -4.61 15.57
CA ASN A 225 18.89 -4.00 16.04
C ASN A 225 18.70 -3.31 17.41
N ILE A 226 17.59 -2.58 17.59
CA ILE A 226 17.26 -1.92 18.85
C ILE A 226 16.88 -2.95 19.91
N PHE A 227 16.03 -3.91 19.56
CA PHE A 227 15.62 -4.99 20.46
C PHE A 227 16.81 -5.81 20.98
N ASN A 228 17.88 -5.89 20.18
CA ASN A 228 19.11 -6.59 20.54
C ASN A 228 20.07 -5.82 21.44
N GLN A 229 19.89 -4.51 21.61
CA GLN A 229 20.78 -3.71 22.45
C GLN A 229 20.74 -4.17 23.91
N ALA A 230 21.90 -4.15 24.58
CA ALA A 230 22.02 -4.56 25.98
C ALA A 230 21.07 -3.75 26.89
N LEU A 231 21.04 -2.44 26.70
CA LEU A 231 20.20 -1.51 27.45
C LEU A 231 18.70 -1.84 27.32
N TYR A 232 18.24 -2.12 26.09
CA TYR A 232 16.85 -2.51 25.84
C TYR A 232 16.53 -3.86 26.49
N LYS A 233 17.42 -4.84 26.38
CA LYS A 233 17.23 -6.16 27.03
C LYS A 233 17.17 -6.06 28.55
N GLU A 234 17.98 -5.19 29.16
CA GLU A 234 17.90 -4.93 30.61
C GLU A 234 16.58 -4.31 31.01
N PHE A 235 16.07 -3.34 30.25
CA PHE A 235 14.74 -2.79 30.45
C PHE A 235 13.65 -3.85 30.37
N VAL A 236 13.67 -4.69 29.33
CA VAL A 236 12.73 -5.81 29.16
C VAL A 236 12.78 -6.77 30.34
N ARG A 237 13.96 -7.10 30.86
CA ARG A 237 14.12 -8.00 32.02
C ARG A 237 13.49 -7.47 33.31
N LYS A 238 13.29 -6.16 33.45
CA LYS A 238 12.57 -5.58 34.62
C LYS A 238 11.12 -6.04 34.65
N PHE A 239 10.54 -6.42 33.50
CA PHE A 239 9.18 -6.95 33.36
C PHE A 239 9.14 -8.48 33.44
N SER A 240 9.76 -9.07 34.47
CA SER A 240 10.00 -10.52 34.55
C SER A 240 8.75 -11.43 34.53
N LYS A 241 7.56 -10.90 34.89
CA LYS A 241 6.29 -11.64 34.90
C LYS A 241 5.42 -11.37 33.66
N THR A 242 5.92 -10.55 32.74
CA THR A 242 5.21 -10.11 31.55
C THR A 242 5.46 -11.07 30.39
N ASN A 243 4.42 -11.35 29.61
CA ASN A 243 4.59 -12.04 28.33
C ASN A 243 5.01 -11.02 27.27
N HIS A 244 6.10 -11.31 26.56
CA HIS A 244 6.69 -10.40 25.59
C HIS A 244 6.44 -10.89 24.17
N ILE A 245 5.74 -10.07 23.38
CA ILE A 245 5.40 -10.32 21.99
C ILE A 245 6.25 -9.40 21.11
N VAL A 246 7.05 -9.97 20.21
CA VAL A 246 7.97 -9.21 19.36
C VAL A 246 7.40 -9.08 17.95
N LEU A 247 7.30 -7.83 17.47
CA LEU A 247 6.85 -7.46 16.12
C LEU A 247 7.99 -6.72 15.40
N ASN A 248 8.85 -7.47 14.72
CA ASN A 248 9.88 -6.90 13.87
C ASN A 248 10.09 -7.75 12.61
N LYS A 249 10.74 -7.17 11.59
CA LYS A 249 10.85 -7.77 10.26
C LYS A 249 11.62 -9.10 10.29
N GLU A 250 12.62 -9.19 11.16
CA GLU A 250 13.55 -10.31 11.26
C GLU A 250 13.00 -11.48 12.10
N SER A 251 12.19 -11.19 13.12
CA SER A 251 11.63 -12.18 14.06
C SER A 251 10.26 -12.72 13.65
N CYS A 252 9.44 -11.92 12.96
CA CYS A 252 8.10 -12.37 12.55
C CYS A 252 8.17 -13.23 11.30
N THR A 253 7.59 -14.44 11.36
CA THR A 253 7.58 -15.38 10.25
C THR A 253 6.82 -14.80 9.05
N GLN A 254 7.49 -14.73 7.90
CA GLN A 254 6.84 -14.44 6.61
C GLN A 254 6.43 -15.71 5.85
N HIS A 255 6.55 -16.88 6.47
CA HIS A 255 6.22 -18.18 5.85
C HIS A 255 4.79 -18.22 5.30
N ASN A 256 3.91 -17.41 5.86
CA ASN A 256 2.52 -17.37 5.52
C ASN A 256 2.11 -16.00 4.97
N THR A 257 2.01 -15.92 3.65
CA THR A 257 1.36 -14.77 3.00
C THR A 257 -0.10 -14.68 3.43
N VAL A 258 -0.53 -13.47 3.81
CA VAL A 258 -1.95 -13.19 4.08
C VAL A 258 -2.78 -13.13 2.78
N TYR A 259 -2.13 -13.06 1.63
CA TYR A 259 -2.76 -13.00 0.30
C TYR A 259 -3.05 -14.40 -0.25
N LEU A 260 -3.82 -15.20 0.50
CA LEU A 260 -4.04 -16.61 0.19
C LEU A 260 -4.61 -16.86 -1.20
N SER A 261 -5.66 -16.14 -1.59
CA SER A 261 -6.26 -16.36 -2.91
C SER A 261 -5.34 -15.94 -4.05
N SER A 262 -4.56 -14.87 -3.88
CA SER A 262 -3.51 -14.51 -4.84
C SER A 262 -2.43 -15.61 -4.93
N ARG A 263 -2.02 -16.23 -3.81
CA ARG A 263 -1.09 -17.38 -3.81
C ARG A 263 -1.68 -18.59 -4.52
N THR A 264 -2.95 -18.93 -4.25
CA THR A 264 -3.64 -20.05 -4.89
C THR A 264 -3.73 -19.86 -6.41
N ILE A 265 -4.15 -18.67 -6.86
CA ILE A 265 -4.18 -18.32 -8.29
C ILE A 265 -2.78 -18.42 -8.89
N GLN A 266 -1.76 -17.86 -8.22
CA GLN A 266 -0.39 -17.93 -8.73
C GLN A 266 0.12 -19.37 -8.88
N LYS A 267 -0.19 -20.26 -7.92
CA LYS A 267 0.16 -21.67 -8.01
C LYS A 267 -0.53 -22.38 -9.16
N LYS A 268 -1.82 -22.11 -9.39
CA LYS A 268 -2.55 -22.63 -10.54
C LYS A 268 -1.90 -22.16 -11.85
N LEU A 269 -1.63 -20.86 -11.97
CA LEU A 269 -0.98 -20.28 -13.14
C LEU A 269 0.45 -20.84 -13.37
N ASN A 270 1.19 -21.10 -12.29
CA ASN A 270 2.53 -21.69 -12.32
C ASN A 270 2.55 -23.08 -12.98
N LEU A 271 1.44 -23.85 -12.91
CA LEU A 271 1.30 -25.13 -13.61
C LEU A 271 1.37 -24.97 -15.14
N LEU A 272 1.03 -23.79 -15.67
CA LEU A 272 1.12 -23.50 -17.10
C LEU A 272 2.54 -23.13 -17.52
N SER A 273 3.18 -22.23 -16.76
CA SER A 273 4.56 -21.80 -17.05
C SER A 273 5.19 -21.21 -15.79
N ASN A 274 6.27 -21.82 -15.33
CA ASN A 274 7.01 -21.33 -14.17
C ASN A 274 7.72 -19.99 -14.46
N ASP A 275 8.16 -19.77 -15.69
CA ASP A 275 8.86 -18.54 -16.06
C ASP A 275 7.90 -17.35 -16.17
N MET A 276 6.70 -17.58 -16.74
CA MET A 276 5.68 -16.54 -16.91
C MET A 276 4.91 -16.26 -15.62
N PHE A 277 4.75 -17.29 -14.78
CA PHE A 277 4.00 -17.23 -13.52
C PHE A 277 4.85 -17.77 -12.37
N PRO A 278 5.92 -17.07 -11.96
CA PRO A 278 6.81 -17.57 -10.92
C PRO A 278 6.09 -17.70 -9.57
N LEU A 279 6.47 -18.71 -8.79
CA LEU A 279 6.02 -18.80 -7.40
C LEU A 279 6.54 -17.61 -6.59
N THR A 280 5.76 -17.17 -5.60
CA THR A 280 6.15 -16.05 -4.75
C THR A 280 7.37 -16.39 -3.92
N ALA A 281 8.33 -15.47 -3.83
CA ALA A 281 9.55 -15.68 -3.04
C ALA A 281 9.24 -15.97 -1.57
N SER A 282 9.73 -17.11 -1.05
CA SER A 282 9.67 -17.46 0.38
C SER A 282 10.84 -16.83 1.13
N GLN A 283 10.60 -16.20 2.28
CA GLN A 283 11.68 -15.77 3.16
C GLN A 283 12.10 -16.87 4.12
N GLN A 284 13.39 -16.90 4.45
CA GLN A 284 13.98 -17.80 5.43
C GLN A 284 13.58 -17.42 6.85
N HIS A 285 13.41 -18.43 7.69
CA HIS A 285 13.20 -18.31 9.12
C HIS A 285 14.49 -17.78 9.78
N ILE A 286 14.36 -16.80 10.67
CA ILE A 286 15.38 -16.56 11.70
C ILE A 286 14.76 -17.07 12.99
N ASP A 287 15.44 -18.02 13.64
CA ASP A 287 14.93 -18.60 14.88
C ASP A 287 14.65 -17.50 15.92
N PRO A 288 13.49 -17.56 16.59
CA PRO A 288 13.20 -16.70 17.72
C PRO A 288 14.36 -16.74 18.71
N GLN A 289 14.79 -15.58 19.19
CA GLN A 289 15.66 -15.56 20.36
C GLN A 289 14.93 -16.22 21.53
N HIS A 290 15.59 -17.18 22.17
CA HIS A 290 15.06 -17.97 23.29
C HIS A 290 14.36 -17.07 24.32
N GLY A 291 13.09 -17.35 24.64
CA GLY A 291 12.32 -16.70 25.70
C GLY A 291 11.32 -15.62 25.28
N PHE A 292 11.15 -15.35 23.98
CA PHE A 292 10.17 -14.38 23.46
C PHE A 292 9.17 -15.03 22.50
N THR A 293 7.92 -14.53 22.48
CA THR A 293 6.93 -14.92 21.48
C THR A 293 7.03 -14.00 20.27
N CYS A 294 7.40 -14.54 19.11
CA CYS A 294 7.36 -13.78 17.87
C CYS A 294 5.92 -13.80 17.33
N ALA A 295 5.39 -12.64 16.97
CA ALA A 295 4.04 -12.58 16.40
C ALA A 295 4.02 -13.14 14.98
N GLU A 296 2.97 -13.88 14.66
CA GLU A 296 2.72 -14.38 13.31
C GLU A 296 1.46 -13.77 12.69
N ASN A 297 1.40 -13.80 11.36
CA ASN A 297 0.20 -13.36 10.64
C ASN A 297 -1.03 -14.17 11.07
N LEU A 298 -2.14 -13.47 11.33
CA LEU A 298 -3.42 -14.02 11.79
C LEU A 298 -3.39 -14.69 13.18
N GLN A 299 -2.26 -14.63 13.90
CA GLN A 299 -2.19 -15.08 15.29
C GLN A 299 -3.06 -14.20 16.18
N LYS A 300 -3.80 -14.81 17.11
CA LYS A 300 -4.62 -14.09 18.08
C LYS A 300 -4.13 -14.33 19.50
N PHE A 301 -4.00 -13.24 20.24
CA PHE A 301 -3.69 -13.25 21.66
C PHE A 301 -4.94 -12.91 22.45
N ILE A 302 -5.29 -13.76 23.41
CA ILE A 302 -6.45 -13.59 24.29
C ILE A 302 -5.92 -13.24 25.68
N LEU A 303 -6.21 -12.02 26.13
CA LEU A 303 -5.86 -11.54 27.46
C LEU A 303 -6.94 -11.98 28.46
N THR A 304 -6.62 -12.94 29.31
CA THR A 304 -7.50 -13.35 30.43
C THR A 304 -7.14 -12.59 31.71
N PRO A 305 -8.07 -12.52 32.68
CA PRO A 305 -7.83 -11.84 33.94
C PRO A 305 -6.73 -12.51 34.76
N ILE A 306 -5.99 -11.71 35.52
CA ILE A 306 -4.73 -12.05 36.23
C ILE A 306 -4.81 -13.34 37.07
N ASN A 307 -6.00 -13.69 37.58
CA ASN A 307 -6.21 -14.84 38.46
C ASN A 307 -6.38 -16.17 37.68
N GLN A 308 -6.44 -16.12 36.34
CA GLN A 308 -6.49 -17.26 35.43
C GLN A 308 -5.34 -17.15 34.42
N GLN A 309 -4.20 -17.74 34.81
CA GLN A 309 -2.95 -17.97 34.07
C GLN A 309 -2.90 -17.46 32.61
N GLY A 310 -2.26 -16.29 32.44
CA GLY A 310 -1.45 -15.98 31.25
C GLY A 310 -2.15 -15.45 29.99
N ILE A 311 -1.35 -15.12 28.98
CA ILE A 311 -1.82 -14.91 27.61
C ILE A 311 -2.08 -16.27 26.99
N ASN A 312 -3.34 -16.61 26.74
CA ASN A 312 -3.65 -17.71 25.85
C ASN A 312 -3.50 -17.21 24.41
N HIS A 313 -2.62 -17.85 23.65
CA HIS A 313 -2.55 -17.63 22.21
C HIS A 313 -3.34 -18.75 21.54
N GLU A 314 -4.23 -18.39 20.60
CA GLU A 314 -4.61 -19.35 19.58
C GLU A 314 -3.34 -19.59 18.76
N GLU A 315 -2.97 -20.85 18.53
CA GLU A 315 -1.95 -21.16 17.53
C GLU A 315 -2.32 -20.38 16.25
N ALA A 316 -1.33 -19.72 15.65
CA ALA A 316 -1.54 -19.16 14.32
C ALA A 316 -2.11 -20.32 13.50
N LYS A 317 -3.27 -20.11 12.86
CA LYS A 317 -3.83 -21.16 12.00
C LYS A 317 -2.69 -21.59 11.09
N GLN A 318 -2.18 -22.82 11.30
CA GLN A 318 -1.37 -23.46 10.29
C GLN A 318 -2.24 -23.39 9.07
N PHE A 319 -1.77 -22.64 8.07
CA PHE A 319 -2.46 -22.61 6.81
C PHE A 319 -2.50 -24.07 6.41
N LEU A 320 -3.72 -24.61 6.33
CA LEU A 320 -3.97 -25.95 5.83
C LEU A 320 -2.99 -26.13 4.67
N GLU A 321 -2.17 -27.18 4.76
CA GLU A 321 -1.31 -27.60 3.66
C GLU A 321 -2.10 -27.40 2.39
N ASP A 322 -1.52 -26.66 1.45
CA ASP A 322 -2.25 -26.25 0.25
C ASP A 322 -2.97 -27.48 -0.30
N GLU A 323 -4.31 -27.42 -0.37
CA GLU A 323 -5.10 -28.50 -0.95
C GLU A 323 -4.40 -28.93 -2.23
N PRO A 324 -4.04 -30.22 -2.37
CA PRO A 324 -3.31 -30.68 -3.54
C PRO A 324 -4.12 -30.23 -4.75
N ILE A 325 -3.51 -29.39 -5.59
CA ILE A 325 -4.16 -28.98 -6.82
C ILE A 325 -4.34 -30.27 -7.60
N GLU A 326 -5.57 -30.76 -7.70
CA GLU A 326 -5.88 -31.90 -8.55
C GLU A 326 -5.27 -31.60 -9.91
N HIS A 327 -4.33 -32.44 -10.34
CA HIS A 327 -3.60 -32.23 -11.58
C HIS A 327 -4.59 -32.30 -12.75
N THR A 328 -5.25 -31.18 -13.05
CA THR A 328 -5.91 -31.01 -14.33
C THR A 328 -4.79 -31.19 -15.34
N THR A 329 -4.93 -32.22 -16.16
CA THR A 329 -3.86 -32.78 -16.99
C THR A 329 -3.57 -31.85 -18.17
N ILE A 330 -3.05 -30.64 -17.90
CA ILE A 330 -2.55 -29.72 -18.92
C ILE A 330 -1.15 -30.21 -19.28
N THR A 331 -1.08 -31.26 -20.09
CA THR A 331 0.20 -31.92 -20.43
C THR A 331 0.93 -31.26 -21.58
N THR A 332 0.26 -30.41 -22.39
CA THR A 332 0.88 -29.70 -23.50
C THR A 332 0.22 -28.34 -23.77
N ILE A 333 1.03 -27.30 -23.93
CA ILE A 333 0.60 -26.00 -24.46
C ILE A 333 0.49 -26.15 -25.98
N PRO A 334 -0.69 -25.93 -26.60
CA PRO A 334 -0.86 -26.12 -28.03
C PRO A 334 -0.03 -25.09 -28.81
N CYS A 335 0.63 -25.52 -29.88
CA CYS A 335 1.31 -24.58 -30.78
C CYS A 335 0.26 -23.87 -31.64
N VAL A 336 0.08 -22.57 -31.45
CA VAL A 336 -0.79 -21.73 -32.30
C VAL A 336 0.06 -21.10 -33.41
N PRO A 337 -0.21 -21.40 -34.70
CA PRO A 337 0.51 -20.78 -35.81
C PRO A 337 0.38 -19.26 -35.76
N GLN A 338 1.52 -18.57 -35.78
CA GLN A 338 1.57 -17.10 -35.76
C GLN A 338 1.61 -16.54 -37.18
N PRO A 339 0.82 -15.49 -37.50
CA PRO A 339 0.90 -14.84 -38.79
C PRO A 339 2.30 -14.22 -38.97
N ASN A 340 2.97 -14.57 -40.06
CA ASN A 340 4.31 -14.04 -40.39
C ASN A 340 4.22 -12.57 -40.82
N ASN A 341 4.24 -11.66 -39.86
CA ASN A 341 4.20 -10.23 -40.05
C ASN A 341 5.51 -9.54 -39.58
N LYS A 342 5.60 -8.22 -39.76
CA LYS A 342 6.80 -7.45 -39.37
C LYS A 342 7.14 -7.60 -37.88
N TRP A 343 6.14 -7.68 -37.01
CA TRP A 343 6.33 -7.78 -35.56
C TRP A 343 6.87 -9.14 -35.16
N GLU A 344 6.35 -10.20 -35.78
CA GLU A 344 6.84 -11.57 -35.63
C GLU A 344 8.33 -11.67 -36.01
N GLN A 345 8.72 -11.10 -37.15
CA GLN A 345 10.13 -11.07 -37.58
C GLN A 345 11.02 -10.25 -36.63
N MET A 346 10.52 -9.12 -36.13
CA MET A 346 11.24 -8.31 -35.16
C MET A 346 11.45 -9.06 -33.84
N VAL A 347 10.41 -9.69 -33.28
CA VAL A 347 10.50 -10.44 -32.03
C VAL A 347 11.38 -11.68 -32.16
N GLN A 348 11.38 -12.35 -33.32
CA GLN A 348 12.32 -13.45 -33.60
C GLN A 348 13.79 -13.00 -33.57
N SER A 349 14.07 -11.73 -33.88
CA SER A 349 15.42 -11.17 -33.79
C SER A 349 15.80 -10.62 -32.40
N MET A 350 14.84 -10.52 -31.48
CA MET A 350 15.06 -10.01 -30.13
C MET A 350 15.67 -11.07 -29.21
N SER A 351 16.39 -10.61 -28.18
CA SER A 351 16.78 -11.45 -27.05
C SER A 351 15.70 -11.42 -25.95
N ASP A 352 15.72 -12.44 -25.10
CA ASP A 352 14.90 -12.52 -23.88
C ASP A 352 15.23 -11.37 -22.89
N THR A 353 16.36 -10.69 -23.10
CA THR A 353 16.85 -9.57 -22.30
C THR A 353 16.63 -8.20 -22.95
N ASP A 354 15.95 -8.12 -24.10
CA ASP A 354 15.59 -6.83 -24.70
C ASP A 354 14.59 -6.08 -23.81
N PHE A 355 13.56 -6.78 -23.35
CA PHE A 355 12.65 -6.31 -22.30
C PHE A 355 11.88 -7.46 -21.64
N GLU A 356 11.41 -7.21 -20.43
CA GLU A 356 10.43 -8.03 -19.71
C GLU A 356 9.35 -7.11 -19.12
N VAL A 357 8.08 -7.50 -19.28
CA VAL A 357 6.93 -6.81 -18.68
C VAL A 357 6.46 -7.63 -17.48
N THR A 358 6.49 -7.04 -16.29
CA THR A 358 5.97 -7.64 -15.06
C THR A 358 4.78 -6.86 -14.56
N PHE A 359 3.64 -7.54 -14.46
CA PHE A 359 2.39 -6.93 -14.01
C PHE A 359 2.24 -7.09 -12.51
N LEU A 360 2.57 -6.03 -11.77
CA LEU A 360 2.58 -6.02 -10.31
C LEU A 360 1.16 -5.90 -9.73
N GLY A 361 0.22 -5.33 -10.49
CA GLY A 361 -1.19 -5.34 -10.13
C GLY A 361 -2.07 -5.03 -11.33
N THR A 362 -3.26 -5.63 -11.34
CA THR A 362 -4.14 -5.73 -12.52
C THR A 362 -5.60 -5.38 -12.24
N GLY A 363 -5.90 -4.85 -11.06
CA GLY A 363 -7.25 -4.49 -10.64
C GLY A 363 -7.50 -2.98 -10.59
N ALA A 364 -8.76 -2.60 -10.70
CA ALA A 364 -9.21 -1.22 -10.66
C ALA A 364 -9.74 -0.76 -9.28
N ALA A 365 -9.53 0.52 -8.98
CA ALA A 365 -10.05 1.32 -7.87
C ALA A 365 -9.62 0.93 -6.45
N LEU A 366 -9.73 -0.35 -6.06
CA LEU A 366 -9.38 -0.83 -4.73
C LEU A 366 -8.46 -2.05 -4.85
N PRO A 367 -7.72 -2.46 -3.82
CA PRO A 367 -7.13 -3.80 -3.76
C PRO A 367 -8.19 -4.86 -3.39
N SER A 368 -8.17 -6.03 -4.04
CA SER A 368 -9.07 -7.16 -3.74
C SER A 368 -8.31 -8.36 -3.19
N LYS A 369 -9.08 -9.39 -2.83
CA LYS A 369 -8.57 -10.72 -2.49
C LYS A 369 -7.71 -11.35 -3.61
N TYR A 370 -7.96 -10.99 -4.87
CA TYR A 370 -7.41 -11.69 -6.05
C TYR A 370 -6.42 -10.84 -6.86
N ARG A 371 -6.67 -9.53 -6.98
CA ARG A 371 -5.87 -8.58 -7.76
C ARG A 371 -5.51 -7.37 -6.90
N ASN A 372 -4.27 -6.91 -7.00
CA ASN A 372 -3.82 -5.64 -6.49
C ASN A 372 -4.12 -4.51 -7.50
N VAL A 373 -4.03 -3.26 -7.08
CA VAL A 373 -4.20 -2.08 -7.95
C VAL A 373 -3.03 -1.90 -8.93
N SER A 374 -3.25 -1.12 -9.98
CA SER A 374 -2.33 -0.88 -11.11
C SER A 374 -0.88 -0.68 -10.71
N GLY A 375 -0.01 -1.48 -11.32
CA GLY A 375 1.44 -1.27 -11.31
C GLY A 375 2.11 -2.21 -12.29
N ILE A 376 2.98 -1.68 -13.14
CA ILE A 376 3.65 -2.46 -14.19
C ILE A 376 5.13 -2.09 -14.21
N LEU A 377 6.00 -3.08 -14.23
CA LEU A 377 7.44 -2.91 -14.43
C LEU A 377 7.82 -3.34 -15.84
N ILE A 378 8.40 -2.43 -16.62
CA ILE A 378 9.17 -2.74 -17.82
C ILE A 378 10.63 -2.82 -17.40
N ASN A 379 11.16 -4.04 -17.36
CA ASN A 379 12.54 -4.32 -17.04
C ASN A 379 13.36 -4.40 -18.34
N LEU A 380 14.34 -3.50 -18.50
CA LEU A 380 15.30 -3.49 -19.61
C LEU A 380 16.68 -4.02 -19.15
N PHE A 381 16.68 -4.79 -18.06
CA PHE A 381 17.83 -5.47 -17.48
C PHE A 381 18.95 -4.48 -17.15
N GLU A 382 20.14 -4.65 -17.72
CA GLU A 382 21.30 -3.78 -17.49
C GLU A 382 21.04 -2.31 -17.83
N ARG A 383 20.10 -2.02 -18.73
CA ARG A 383 19.72 -0.63 -19.06
C ARG A 383 18.92 0.03 -17.95
N GLY A 384 18.15 -0.73 -17.18
CA GLY A 384 17.35 -0.26 -16.06
C GLY A 384 15.85 -0.53 -16.20
N GLY A 385 15.05 0.01 -15.27
CA GLY A 385 13.61 -0.23 -15.21
C GLY A 385 12.75 1.01 -15.39
N ILE A 386 11.57 0.82 -15.99
CA ILE A 386 10.49 1.81 -16.09
C ILE A 386 9.26 1.25 -15.35
N ILE A 387 8.73 2.01 -14.39
CA ILE A 387 7.44 1.70 -13.75
C ILE A 387 6.34 2.49 -14.45
N LEU A 388 5.30 1.82 -14.92
CA LEU A 388 4.07 2.42 -15.44
C LEU A 388 2.97 2.22 -14.41
N ASP A 389 2.51 3.33 -13.83
CA ASP A 389 1.67 3.39 -12.64
C ASP A 389 2.26 2.65 -11.42
N CYS A 390 1.96 3.17 -10.25
CA CYS A 390 2.52 2.70 -8.99
C CYS A 390 1.46 2.85 -7.88
N GLY A 391 0.39 2.07 -8.00
CA GLY A 391 -0.66 1.95 -7.00
C GLY A 391 -0.17 1.40 -5.66
N GLU A 392 -1.05 1.44 -4.66
CA GLU A 392 -0.80 0.86 -3.34
C GLU A 392 -0.31 -0.60 -3.45
N GLY A 393 0.66 -0.99 -2.61
CA GLY A 393 1.16 -2.37 -2.59
C GLY A 393 2.20 -2.72 -3.66
N THR A 394 2.47 -1.85 -4.66
CA THR A 394 3.46 -2.10 -5.73
C THR A 394 4.83 -2.60 -5.21
N LEU A 395 5.36 -1.97 -4.15
CA LEU A 395 6.62 -2.42 -3.51
C LEU A 395 6.50 -3.84 -2.92
N GLY A 396 5.37 -4.18 -2.32
CA GLY A 396 5.11 -5.51 -1.78
C GLY A 396 5.00 -6.56 -2.91
N GLN A 397 4.38 -6.20 -4.02
CA GLN A 397 4.27 -7.05 -5.20
C GLN A 397 5.64 -7.30 -5.84
N LEU A 398 6.49 -6.27 -5.95
CA LEU A 398 7.90 -6.46 -6.36
C LEU A 398 8.60 -7.48 -5.47
N HIS A 399 8.43 -7.37 -4.15
CA HIS A 399 9.00 -8.33 -3.20
C HIS A 399 8.47 -9.75 -3.38
N ARG A 400 7.18 -9.90 -3.69
CA ARG A 400 6.58 -11.20 -3.97
C ARG A 400 7.12 -11.84 -5.26
N VAL A 401 7.40 -11.05 -6.30
CA VAL A 401 7.96 -11.56 -7.56
C VAL A 401 9.46 -11.84 -7.46
N TYR A 402 10.24 -10.87 -6.96
CA TYR A 402 11.70 -10.87 -7.07
C TYR A 402 12.42 -11.27 -5.77
N GLY A 403 11.72 -11.34 -4.64
CA GLY A 403 12.32 -11.70 -3.36
C GLY A 403 13.50 -10.79 -3.00
N ALA A 404 14.66 -11.39 -2.72
CA ALA A 404 15.89 -10.65 -2.40
C ALA A 404 16.35 -9.71 -3.54
N GLU A 405 16.09 -10.06 -4.81
CA GLU A 405 16.47 -9.24 -5.96
C GLU A 405 15.67 -7.95 -6.08
N THR A 406 14.59 -7.79 -5.30
CA THR A 406 13.80 -6.54 -5.26
C THR A 406 14.67 -5.32 -5.00
N GLU A 407 15.69 -5.43 -4.16
CA GLU A 407 16.58 -4.29 -3.89
C GLU A 407 17.40 -3.89 -5.12
N ASN A 408 17.86 -4.87 -5.90
CA ASN A 408 18.56 -4.62 -7.15
C ASN A 408 17.63 -4.02 -8.21
N ILE A 409 16.41 -4.54 -8.33
CA ILE A 409 15.37 -3.95 -9.18
C ILE A 409 15.12 -2.49 -8.80
N LEU A 410 14.91 -2.18 -7.51
CA LEU A 410 14.67 -0.81 -7.04
C LEU A 410 15.83 0.14 -7.37
N LYS A 411 17.09 -0.29 -7.17
CA LYS A 411 18.28 0.51 -7.53
C LYS A 411 18.32 0.81 -9.04
N ASN A 412 17.88 -0.14 -9.85
CA ASN A 412 17.93 -0.07 -11.31
C ASN A 412 16.74 0.65 -11.95
N ILE A 413 15.67 0.94 -11.21
CA ILE A 413 14.58 1.80 -11.70
C ILE A 413 15.12 3.19 -12.04
N LYS A 414 14.90 3.62 -13.29
CA LYS A 414 15.32 4.91 -13.84
C LYS A 414 14.14 5.85 -14.09
N VAL A 415 12.96 5.31 -14.36
CA VAL A 415 11.75 6.09 -14.68
C VAL A 415 10.55 5.54 -13.91
N LEU A 416 9.77 6.45 -13.32
CA LEU A 416 8.39 6.20 -12.93
C LEU A 416 7.53 7.09 -13.82
N TRP A 417 6.48 6.52 -14.40
CA TRP A 417 5.49 7.26 -15.16
C TRP A 417 4.11 6.99 -14.58
N ILE A 418 3.34 8.05 -14.33
CA ILE A 418 2.00 8.00 -13.76
C ILE A 418 1.00 8.55 -14.77
N SER A 419 0.02 7.73 -15.13
CA SER A 419 -0.99 8.02 -16.16
C SER A 419 -1.90 9.18 -15.78
N HIS A 420 -2.39 9.19 -14.53
CA HIS A 420 -3.30 10.18 -13.97
C HIS A 420 -3.35 10.13 -12.42
N LEU A 421 -4.19 10.93 -11.78
CA LEU A 421 -4.21 11.14 -10.31
C LEU A 421 -5.27 10.35 -9.53
N HIS A 422 -5.81 9.25 -10.07
CA HIS A 422 -6.56 8.35 -9.22
C HIS A 422 -5.63 7.54 -8.31
N ALA A 423 -6.09 7.33 -7.07
CA ALA A 423 -5.28 6.81 -5.98
C ALA A 423 -4.66 5.43 -6.26
N ASP A 424 -5.41 4.58 -6.94
CA ASP A 424 -5.03 3.24 -7.39
C ASP A 424 -3.87 3.23 -8.41
N HIS A 425 -3.46 4.38 -8.94
CA HIS A 425 -2.33 4.50 -9.87
C HIS A 425 -1.08 5.14 -9.24
N HIS A 426 -1.15 5.78 -8.06
CA HIS A 426 0.00 6.53 -7.54
C HIS A 426 0.26 6.42 -6.03
N LEU A 427 -0.62 5.82 -5.21
CA LEU A 427 -0.40 5.76 -3.76
C LEU A 427 0.84 4.96 -3.32
N GLY A 428 1.39 4.11 -4.19
CA GLY A 428 2.64 3.39 -3.94
C GLY A 428 3.91 4.22 -4.16
N VAL A 429 3.83 5.37 -4.85
CA VAL A 429 4.99 6.16 -5.29
C VAL A 429 5.89 6.56 -4.11
N CYS A 430 5.32 7.19 -3.07
CA CYS A 430 6.10 7.64 -1.91
C CYS A 430 6.85 6.49 -1.23
N LYS A 431 6.19 5.33 -1.08
CA LYS A 431 6.77 4.17 -0.41
C LYS A 431 7.89 3.54 -1.23
N LEU A 432 7.72 3.45 -2.55
CA LEU A 432 8.74 2.95 -3.47
C LEU A 432 9.95 3.87 -3.49
N LEU A 433 9.76 5.18 -3.66
CA LEU A 433 10.83 6.17 -3.67
C LEU A 433 11.59 6.19 -2.35
N TYR A 434 10.89 6.15 -1.21
CA TYR A 434 11.52 6.03 0.10
C TYR A 434 12.36 4.77 0.22
N ARG A 435 11.83 3.60 -0.15
CA ARG A 435 12.61 2.37 -0.04
C ARG A 435 13.84 2.42 -0.93
N ARG A 436 13.72 2.97 -2.14
CA ARG A 436 14.82 3.16 -3.08
C ARG A 436 15.89 4.13 -2.55
N SER A 437 15.51 5.22 -1.88
CA SER A 437 16.45 6.20 -1.33
C SER A 437 17.36 5.62 -0.24
N LEU A 438 16.91 4.55 0.43
CA LEU A 438 17.73 3.80 1.39
C LEU A 438 18.76 2.89 0.73
N LEU A 439 18.62 2.63 -0.58
CA LEU A 439 19.44 1.66 -1.34
C LEU A 439 20.41 2.34 -2.30
N THR A 440 20.09 3.54 -2.78
CA THR A 440 20.93 4.29 -3.73
C THR A 440 20.62 5.78 -3.71
N SER A 441 21.64 6.60 -3.98
CA SER A 441 21.53 8.04 -4.24
C SER A 441 21.30 8.39 -5.71
N ASN A 442 21.29 7.38 -6.61
CA ASN A 442 21.11 7.60 -8.04
C ASN A 442 19.78 8.28 -8.33
N LYS A 443 19.79 9.30 -9.20
CA LYS A 443 18.56 10.00 -9.55
C LYS A 443 17.56 9.10 -10.28
N VAL A 444 16.28 9.43 -10.17
CA VAL A 444 15.16 8.78 -10.87
C VAL A 444 14.30 9.86 -11.53
N VAL A 445 13.80 9.61 -12.74
CA VAL A 445 12.87 10.51 -13.42
C VAL A 445 11.45 10.13 -13.04
N LEU A 446 10.64 11.08 -12.57
CA LEU A 446 9.21 10.87 -12.33
C LEU A 446 8.43 11.72 -13.32
N ILE A 447 7.73 11.08 -14.24
CA ILE A 447 6.89 11.72 -15.25
C ILE A 447 5.43 11.59 -14.81
N ALA A 448 4.75 12.70 -14.51
CA ALA A 448 3.39 12.66 -13.95
C ALA A 448 2.61 13.97 -14.17
N PRO A 449 1.28 13.99 -13.91
CA PRO A 449 0.52 15.24 -13.79
C PRO A 449 1.09 16.15 -12.69
N LYS A 450 1.07 17.48 -12.91
CA LYS A 450 1.72 18.47 -12.03
C LYS A 450 1.28 18.37 -10.57
N ALA A 451 0.01 18.04 -10.30
CA ALA A 451 -0.48 17.93 -8.93
C ALA A 451 0.16 16.79 -8.12
N LEU A 452 0.78 15.78 -8.76
CA LEU A 452 1.56 14.77 -8.04
C LEU A 452 2.82 15.37 -7.39
N GLU A 453 3.41 16.40 -7.99
CA GLU A 453 4.57 17.09 -7.43
C GLU A 453 4.22 17.76 -6.10
N THR A 454 3.06 18.42 -6.04
CA THR A 454 2.54 19.00 -4.79
C THR A 454 2.32 17.92 -3.74
N PHE A 455 1.69 16.79 -4.12
CA PHE A 455 1.52 15.65 -3.23
C PHE A 455 2.86 15.11 -2.69
N LEU A 456 3.91 15.07 -3.51
CA LEU A 456 5.25 14.65 -3.06
C LEU A 456 5.92 15.63 -2.14
N ILE A 457 5.79 16.94 -2.39
CA ILE A 457 6.33 17.99 -1.51
C ILE A 457 5.66 17.93 -0.14
N GLU A 458 4.34 17.82 -0.10
CA GLU A 458 3.59 17.67 1.15
C GLU A 458 3.93 16.36 1.86
N SER A 459 4.04 15.26 1.12
CA SER A 459 4.45 13.97 1.68
C SER A 459 5.88 14.01 2.23
N SER A 460 6.80 14.69 1.56
CA SER A 460 8.17 14.92 2.02
C SER A 460 8.18 15.62 3.38
N ALA A 461 7.43 16.72 3.51
CA ALA A 461 7.30 17.47 4.75
C ALA A 461 6.71 16.62 5.88
N CYS A 462 5.69 15.79 5.60
CA CYS A 462 5.08 14.92 6.61
C CYS A 462 5.96 13.72 6.99
N MET A 463 6.69 13.14 6.04
CA MET A 463 7.47 11.92 6.25
C MET A 463 8.91 12.22 6.71
N GLY A 464 9.39 13.46 6.57
CA GLY A 464 10.77 13.83 6.80
C GLY A 464 11.73 13.17 5.82
N ILE A 465 11.29 12.95 4.57
CA ILE A 465 12.06 12.31 3.49
C ILE A 465 12.32 13.36 2.42
N ASP A 466 13.59 13.61 2.16
CA ASP A 466 14.00 14.49 1.08
C ASP A 466 14.00 13.76 -0.27
N PHE A 467 13.11 14.14 -1.18
CA PHE A 467 13.01 13.60 -2.53
C PHE A 467 13.93 14.30 -3.56
N ASN A 468 15.02 14.96 -3.14
CA ASN A 468 16.00 15.64 -4.02
C ASN A 468 16.64 14.75 -5.12
N PHE A 469 16.55 13.42 -4.99
CA PHE A 469 16.97 12.45 -6.00
C PHE A 469 15.92 12.21 -7.10
N VAL A 470 14.73 12.80 -6.99
CA VAL A 470 13.66 12.72 -7.99
C VAL A 470 13.75 13.91 -8.93
N ASN A 471 13.95 13.65 -10.21
CA ASN A 471 13.81 14.66 -11.26
C ASN A 471 12.36 14.60 -11.77
N PHE A 472 11.51 15.50 -11.30
CA PHE A 472 10.10 15.56 -11.71
C PHE A 472 9.96 16.20 -13.08
N VAL A 473 9.24 15.55 -14.00
CA VAL A 473 8.91 16.05 -15.33
C VAL A 473 7.39 16.04 -15.47
N THR A 474 6.79 17.20 -15.70
CA THR A 474 5.35 17.27 -15.95
C THR A 474 5.01 16.70 -17.33
N ILE A 475 3.84 16.09 -17.48
CA ILE A 475 3.42 15.58 -18.78
C ILE A 475 3.31 16.71 -19.84
N ASN A 476 2.88 17.91 -19.46
CA ASN A 476 2.84 19.06 -20.38
C ASN A 476 4.22 19.46 -20.90
N GLN A 477 5.25 19.37 -20.06
CA GLN A 477 6.65 19.58 -20.49
C GLN A 477 7.08 18.50 -21.50
N LEU A 478 6.65 17.25 -21.31
CA LEU A 478 6.93 16.17 -22.25
C LEU A 478 6.22 16.35 -23.61
N ILE A 479 5.03 16.96 -23.64
CA ILE A 479 4.29 17.22 -24.89
C ILE A 479 4.87 18.42 -25.64
N ASN A 480 5.21 19.50 -24.94
CA ASN A 480 5.60 20.79 -25.51
C ASN A 480 7.08 20.85 -25.96
N GLN A 481 7.68 19.73 -26.36
CA GLN A 481 9.09 19.59 -26.77
C GLN A 481 9.52 20.41 -28.02
N GLN A 482 8.84 21.51 -28.34
CA GLN A 482 9.12 22.31 -29.54
C GLN A 482 10.23 23.36 -29.36
N ASN A 483 10.70 23.65 -28.14
CA ASN A 483 11.77 24.63 -27.93
C ASN A 483 12.93 24.06 -27.09
N ASP A 484 14.05 23.84 -27.79
CA ASP A 484 15.44 23.82 -27.33
C ASP A 484 15.97 22.75 -26.35
N ASN A 485 17.31 22.66 -26.39
CA ASN A 485 18.27 21.73 -25.78
C ASN A 485 18.13 21.37 -24.28
N GLU A 486 17.05 21.73 -23.59
CA GLU A 486 16.98 21.74 -22.12
C GLU A 486 16.40 20.49 -21.42
N PHE A 487 15.80 19.52 -22.13
CA PHE A 487 15.29 18.31 -21.45
C PHE A 487 16.33 17.19 -21.32
N VAL A 488 17.40 17.49 -20.58
CA VAL A 488 18.49 16.54 -20.26
C VAL A 488 17.95 15.21 -19.74
N HIS A 489 16.87 15.23 -18.93
CA HIS A 489 16.30 14.00 -18.38
C HIS A 489 15.65 13.08 -19.42
N ILE A 490 14.92 13.63 -20.40
CA ILE A 490 14.31 12.83 -21.47
C ILE A 490 15.37 12.35 -22.46
N ARG A 491 16.38 13.19 -22.75
CA ARG A 491 17.56 12.78 -23.50
C ARG A 491 18.28 11.62 -22.80
N ASN A 492 18.48 11.71 -21.49
CA ASN A 492 19.09 10.64 -20.70
C ASN A 492 18.27 9.35 -20.73
N ILE A 493 16.92 9.42 -20.70
CA ILE A 493 16.06 8.24 -20.91
C ILE A 493 16.37 7.61 -22.27
N ARG A 494 16.37 8.41 -23.34
CA ARG A 494 16.65 7.90 -24.69
C ARG A 494 18.06 7.31 -24.81
N GLU A 495 19.08 7.99 -24.31
CA GLU A 495 20.47 7.58 -24.44
C GLU A 495 20.81 6.36 -23.56
N HIS A 496 20.32 6.32 -22.31
CA HIS A 496 20.68 5.26 -21.35
C HIS A 496 19.75 4.06 -21.44
N LEU A 497 18.45 4.28 -21.64
CA LEU A 497 17.48 3.18 -21.78
C LEU A 497 17.33 2.71 -23.22
N ASN A 498 17.74 3.50 -24.21
CA ASN A 498 17.43 3.25 -25.63
C ASN A 498 15.91 3.05 -25.83
N VAL A 499 15.15 4.00 -25.28
CA VAL A 499 13.69 4.08 -25.34
C VAL A 499 13.26 5.50 -25.76
N ASP A 500 12.53 5.61 -26.87
CA ASP A 500 11.79 6.83 -27.21
C ASP A 500 10.47 6.85 -26.42
N PHE A 501 10.28 7.87 -25.58
CA PHE A 501 9.14 7.99 -24.67
C PHE A 501 8.23 9.12 -25.15
N LYS A 502 6.99 8.79 -25.49
CA LYS A 502 5.94 9.74 -25.87
C LYS A 502 4.66 9.49 -25.09
N VAL A 503 3.76 10.46 -25.12
CA VAL A 503 2.46 10.39 -24.45
C VAL A 503 1.37 10.95 -25.35
N VAL A 504 0.14 10.47 -25.17
CA VAL A 504 -1.04 11.03 -25.83
C VAL A 504 -2.17 11.20 -24.81
N PRO A 505 -2.94 12.30 -24.89
CA PRO A 505 -4.08 12.51 -23.99
C PRO A 505 -5.20 11.52 -24.31
N VAL A 506 -5.83 10.99 -23.26
CA VAL A 506 -6.91 10.00 -23.34
C VAL A 506 -8.19 10.49 -22.67
N ASP A 507 -9.33 9.83 -22.91
CA ASP A 507 -10.63 10.28 -22.40
C ASP A 507 -10.96 9.59 -21.08
N HIS A 508 -10.73 10.30 -19.98
CA HIS A 508 -11.05 9.83 -18.64
C HIS A 508 -11.67 10.94 -17.78
N SER A 509 -12.05 10.62 -16.54
CA SER A 509 -12.71 11.55 -15.62
C SER A 509 -11.77 12.67 -15.17
N CYS A 510 -10.47 12.36 -15.06
CA CYS A 510 -9.42 13.34 -14.83
C CYS A 510 -8.99 14.00 -16.16
N LYS A 511 -8.90 15.34 -16.17
CA LYS A 511 -8.49 16.12 -17.35
C LYS A 511 -7.05 15.84 -17.79
N ASP A 512 -6.19 15.48 -16.84
CA ASP A 512 -4.78 15.17 -17.04
C ASP A 512 -4.57 13.66 -17.05
N SER A 513 -5.21 12.97 -18.00
CA SER A 513 -5.06 11.52 -18.19
C SER A 513 -4.41 11.22 -19.52
N PHE A 514 -3.41 10.35 -19.51
CA PHE A 514 -2.56 10.09 -20.67
C PHE A 514 -2.25 8.61 -20.84
N ALA A 515 -2.03 8.20 -22.08
CA ALA A 515 -1.40 6.94 -22.44
C ALA A 515 0.11 7.15 -22.69
N ALA A 516 0.92 6.15 -22.37
CA ALA A 516 2.35 6.10 -22.64
C ALA A 516 2.65 5.33 -23.92
N ILE A 517 3.62 5.80 -24.70
CA ILE A 517 4.16 5.14 -25.89
C ILE A 517 5.66 4.97 -25.67
N LEU A 518 6.09 3.74 -25.47
CA LEU A 518 7.49 3.37 -25.28
C LEU A 518 8.00 2.66 -26.53
N ARG A 519 8.92 3.23 -27.26
CA ARG A 519 9.55 2.55 -28.40
C ARG A 519 10.91 2.00 -27.99
N ILE A 520 10.97 0.70 -27.72
CA ILE A 520 12.17 -0.01 -27.30
C ILE A 520 13.12 -0.17 -28.49
N ASN A 521 14.40 0.13 -28.28
CA ASN A 521 15.45 0.08 -29.29
C ASN A 521 15.13 0.93 -30.54
N ASP A 522 14.39 2.03 -30.36
CA ASP A 522 13.84 2.89 -31.42
C ASP A 522 12.98 2.14 -32.46
N LYS A 523 12.56 0.91 -32.17
CA LYS A 523 11.92 0.01 -33.13
C LYS A 523 10.58 -0.52 -32.66
N PHE A 524 10.51 -1.10 -31.46
CA PHE A 524 9.35 -1.88 -31.02
C PHE A 524 8.47 -1.11 -30.03
N PRO A 525 7.22 -0.75 -30.40
CA PRO A 525 6.35 0.06 -29.56
C PRO A 525 5.54 -0.79 -28.58
N ILE A 526 5.68 -0.46 -27.29
CA ILE A 526 4.82 -0.89 -26.18
C ILE A 526 4.00 0.33 -25.76
N ILE A 527 2.67 0.22 -25.83
CA ILE A 527 1.73 1.30 -25.52
C ILE A 527 0.92 0.90 -24.29
N TYR A 528 0.81 1.80 -23.31
CA TYR A 528 -0.03 1.60 -22.14
C TYR A 528 -1.10 2.69 -22.08
N SER A 529 -2.38 2.30 -22.02
CA SER A 529 -3.51 3.23 -22.13
C SER A 529 -3.67 4.17 -20.93
N GLY A 530 -3.23 3.75 -19.74
CA GLY A 530 -3.82 4.28 -18.50
C GLY A 530 -5.33 3.97 -18.45
N ASP A 531 -6.09 4.74 -17.70
CA ASP A 531 -7.55 4.64 -17.69
C ASP A 531 -8.16 5.49 -18.79
N THR A 532 -9.10 4.93 -19.55
CA THR A 532 -9.72 5.63 -20.67
C THR A 532 -10.97 4.94 -21.19
N ARG A 533 -11.92 5.76 -21.66
CA ARG A 533 -12.87 5.35 -22.71
C ARG A 533 -12.14 5.06 -24.02
N PRO A 534 -12.73 4.31 -24.97
CA PRO A 534 -12.22 4.20 -26.33
C PRO A 534 -11.89 5.58 -26.90
N CYS A 535 -10.60 5.83 -27.14
CA CYS A 535 -10.08 7.16 -27.43
C CYS A 535 -9.54 7.24 -28.85
N LEU A 536 -10.03 8.21 -29.63
CA LEU A 536 -9.58 8.46 -31.00
C LEU A 536 -8.09 8.81 -31.07
N ASN A 537 -7.53 9.49 -30.07
CA ASN A 537 -6.10 9.82 -30.07
C ASN A 537 -5.23 8.57 -29.98
N LEU A 538 -5.68 7.57 -29.21
CA LEU A 538 -5.02 6.29 -29.07
C LEU A 538 -5.15 5.46 -30.36
N MET A 539 -6.37 5.37 -30.92
CA MET A 539 -6.66 4.62 -32.17
C MET A 539 -5.98 5.17 -33.44
N LYS A 540 -5.51 6.43 -33.42
CA LYS A 540 -4.70 7.01 -34.51
C LYS A 540 -3.30 6.40 -34.61
N ILE A 541 -2.83 5.73 -33.55
CA ILE A 541 -1.52 5.10 -33.53
C ILE A 541 -1.64 3.72 -34.19
N LYS A 542 -1.20 3.61 -35.45
CA LYS A 542 -1.27 2.37 -36.25
C LYS A 542 -0.03 1.48 -36.14
N GLU A 543 0.99 1.90 -35.39
CA GLU A 543 2.20 1.12 -35.14
C GLU A 543 2.22 0.65 -33.69
N CYS A 544 1.53 -0.46 -33.42
CA CYS A 544 1.45 -1.02 -32.08
C CYS A 544 1.97 -2.46 -32.06
N GLY A 545 3.12 -2.69 -31.41
CA GLY A 545 3.62 -4.03 -31.17
C GLY A 545 2.84 -4.65 -30.01
N ILE A 546 2.83 -3.98 -28.87
CA ILE A 546 2.07 -4.41 -27.70
C ILE A 546 1.20 -3.26 -27.24
N LEU A 547 -0.10 -3.51 -27.10
CA LEU A 547 -1.04 -2.64 -26.43
C LEU A 547 -1.38 -3.23 -25.06
N ILE A 548 -1.02 -2.54 -23.99
CA ILE A 548 -1.54 -2.80 -22.65
C ILE A 548 -2.74 -1.86 -22.45
N HIS A 549 -3.95 -2.41 -22.47
CA HIS A 549 -5.18 -1.62 -22.39
C HIS A 549 -5.98 -1.94 -21.13
N GLU A 550 -6.55 -0.90 -20.52
CA GLU A 550 -7.54 -1.07 -19.46
C GLU A 550 -8.79 -1.75 -20.00
N ALA A 551 -9.34 -2.67 -19.22
CA ALA A 551 -10.52 -3.44 -19.56
C ALA A 551 -11.37 -3.55 -18.30
N THR A 552 -11.82 -2.41 -17.78
CA THR A 552 -12.39 -2.31 -16.44
C THR A 552 -13.71 -3.05 -16.31
N PHE A 553 -14.59 -2.94 -17.31
CA PHE A 553 -15.94 -3.49 -17.25
C PHE A 553 -16.15 -4.66 -18.19
N GLU A 554 -17.03 -5.58 -17.80
CA GLU A 554 -17.58 -6.56 -18.75
C GLU A 554 -18.50 -5.87 -19.78
N ASP A 555 -18.71 -6.51 -20.93
CA ASP A 555 -19.47 -5.92 -22.05
C ASP A 555 -20.94 -5.62 -21.70
N GLU A 556 -21.52 -6.40 -20.77
CA GLU A 556 -22.86 -6.20 -20.23
C GLU A 556 -22.97 -4.88 -19.42
N LEU A 557 -21.85 -4.34 -18.93
CA LEU A 557 -21.79 -3.13 -18.10
C LEU A 557 -21.36 -1.88 -18.89
N GLY A 558 -21.64 -1.84 -20.21
CA GLY A 558 -21.27 -0.72 -21.08
C GLY A 558 -21.75 0.67 -20.60
N GLU A 559 -22.95 0.78 -20.02
CA GLU A 559 -23.44 2.05 -19.46
C GLU A 559 -22.62 2.53 -18.27
N GLU A 560 -22.23 1.62 -17.38
CA GLU A 560 -21.36 1.94 -16.24
C GLU A 560 -19.94 2.28 -16.69
N ALA A 561 -19.44 1.61 -17.74
CA ALA A 561 -18.17 1.94 -18.38
C ALA A 561 -18.16 3.37 -18.94
N ILE A 562 -19.22 3.79 -19.64
CA ILE A 562 -19.38 5.16 -20.13
C ILE A 562 -19.43 6.16 -18.96
N LYS A 563 -20.28 5.90 -17.98
CA LYS A 563 -20.51 6.79 -16.83
C LYS A 563 -19.25 7.00 -15.98
N LYS A 564 -18.46 5.95 -15.77
CA LYS A 564 -17.20 6.00 -15.01
C LYS A 564 -15.98 6.29 -15.87
N LYS A 565 -16.18 6.44 -17.19
CA LYS A 565 -15.16 6.73 -18.20
C LYS A 565 -14.04 5.67 -18.28
N HIS A 566 -14.42 4.41 -18.34
CA HIS A 566 -13.53 3.27 -18.57
C HIS A 566 -14.00 2.43 -19.74
N SER A 567 -13.17 1.51 -20.22
CA SER A 567 -13.51 0.61 -21.33
C SER A 567 -14.14 -0.70 -20.85
N THR A 568 -15.02 -1.25 -21.68
CA THR A 568 -15.41 -2.66 -21.58
C THR A 568 -14.35 -3.59 -22.20
N PHE A 569 -14.46 -4.90 -22.00
CA PHE A 569 -13.54 -5.89 -22.58
C PHE A 569 -13.53 -5.81 -24.12
N GLY A 570 -14.71 -5.87 -24.74
CA GLY A 570 -14.90 -5.82 -26.19
C GLY A 570 -14.44 -4.48 -26.77
N GLU A 571 -14.65 -3.38 -26.06
CA GLU A 571 -14.16 -2.06 -26.46
C GLU A 571 -12.63 -1.96 -26.42
N ALA A 572 -11.98 -2.49 -25.38
CA ALA A 572 -10.52 -2.52 -25.29
C ALA A 572 -9.90 -3.37 -26.42
N ILE A 573 -10.50 -4.52 -26.71
CA ILE A 573 -10.11 -5.39 -27.83
C ILE A 573 -10.33 -4.68 -29.17
N HIS A 574 -11.45 -3.97 -29.34
CA HIS A 574 -11.73 -3.20 -30.55
C HIS A 574 -10.72 -2.07 -30.77
N VAL A 575 -10.37 -1.31 -29.72
CA VAL A 575 -9.31 -0.28 -29.79
C VAL A 575 -7.99 -0.89 -30.24
N GLY A 576 -7.61 -2.05 -29.70
CA GLY A 576 -6.40 -2.76 -30.14
C GLY A 576 -6.46 -3.22 -31.59
N GLY A 577 -7.62 -3.70 -32.05
CA GLY A 577 -7.86 -4.03 -33.46
C GLY A 577 -7.72 -2.83 -34.39
N GLU A 578 -8.32 -1.69 -34.02
CA GLU A 578 -8.20 -0.43 -34.76
C GLU A 578 -6.75 0.07 -34.82
N MET A 579 -5.96 -0.16 -33.78
CA MET A 579 -4.53 0.18 -33.75
C MET A 579 -3.64 -0.79 -34.54
N ASP A 580 -4.22 -1.87 -35.09
CA ASP A 580 -3.51 -3.04 -35.63
C ASP A 580 -2.43 -3.55 -34.66
N ALA A 581 -2.80 -3.64 -33.38
CA ALA A 581 -1.90 -4.14 -32.34
C ALA A 581 -1.54 -5.61 -32.61
N TRP A 582 -0.24 -5.93 -32.51
CA TRP A 582 0.20 -7.32 -32.64
C TRP A 582 -0.19 -8.18 -31.43
N ARG A 583 -0.14 -7.60 -30.23
CA ARG A 583 -0.67 -8.18 -28.99
C ARG A 583 -1.47 -7.17 -28.20
N ILE A 584 -2.57 -7.62 -27.61
CA ILE A 584 -3.45 -6.81 -26.76
C ILE A 584 -3.47 -7.45 -25.36
N LEU A 585 -2.93 -6.76 -24.37
CA LEU A 585 -2.82 -7.22 -23.00
C LEU A 585 -3.85 -6.47 -22.16
N LEU A 586 -4.90 -7.19 -21.75
CA LEU A 586 -6.00 -6.61 -20.98
C LEU A 586 -5.66 -6.61 -19.49
N THR A 587 -5.79 -5.45 -18.86
CA THR A 587 -5.52 -5.24 -17.43
C THR A 587 -6.56 -4.31 -16.81
N HIS A 588 -6.35 -3.91 -15.55
CA HIS A 588 -7.19 -2.97 -14.83
C HIS A 588 -8.65 -3.43 -14.69
N PHE A 589 -8.85 -4.69 -14.33
CA PHE A 589 -10.19 -5.28 -14.22
C PHE A 589 -10.94 -4.79 -12.98
N SER A 590 -12.23 -4.49 -13.12
CA SER A 590 -13.09 -4.21 -11.98
C SER A 590 -13.11 -5.40 -11.02
N GLN A 591 -12.82 -5.11 -9.75
CA GLN A 591 -12.85 -6.11 -8.70
C GLN A 591 -14.25 -6.33 -8.12
N ARG A 592 -15.20 -5.43 -8.42
CA ARG A 592 -16.59 -5.56 -7.98
C ARG A 592 -17.37 -6.57 -8.82
N TYR A 593 -16.93 -6.78 -10.07
CA TYR A 593 -17.59 -7.66 -11.04
C TYR A 593 -16.54 -8.60 -11.66
N PRO A 594 -16.04 -9.60 -10.90
CA PRO A 594 -14.98 -10.47 -11.36
C PRO A 594 -15.50 -11.41 -12.48
N LYS A 595 -15.25 -11.04 -13.74
CA LYS A 595 -15.52 -11.89 -14.91
C LYS A 595 -14.26 -12.01 -15.75
N ILE A 596 -14.08 -13.19 -16.34
CA ILE A 596 -12.99 -13.46 -17.28
C ILE A 596 -13.49 -13.04 -18.67
N PRO A 597 -12.78 -12.15 -19.39
CA PRO A 597 -13.11 -11.78 -20.76
C PRO A 597 -13.25 -12.99 -21.70
N VAL A 598 -14.30 -12.99 -22.51
CA VAL A 598 -14.46 -13.95 -23.60
C VAL A 598 -13.66 -13.44 -24.80
N LEU A 599 -12.48 -14.02 -25.02
CA LEU A 599 -11.59 -13.66 -26.12
C LEU A 599 -11.91 -14.48 -27.38
N GLU A 600 -12.81 -13.99 -28.21
CA GLU A 600 -13.22 -14.62 -29.47
C GLU A 600 -12.97 -13.70 -30.68
N GLY A 601 -12.96 -14.29 -31.87
CA GLY A 601 -12.72 -13.58 -33.13
C GLY A 601 -11.25 -13.20 -33.36
N GLU A 602 -10.99 -12.50 -34.47
CA GLU A 602 -9.63 -12.19 -34.93
C GLU A 602 -8.81 -11.42 -33.89
N PHE A 603 -9.40 -10.40 -33.27
CA PHE A 603 -8.73 -9.58 -32.26
C PHE A 603 -8.64 -10.28 -30.90
N GLY A 604 -9.62 -11.14 -30.58
CA GLY A 604 -9.59 -11.96 -29.37
C GLY A 604 -8.40 -12.91 -29.35
N ILE A 605 -8.04 -13.51 -30.48
CA ILE A 605 -6.86 -14.40 -30.60
C ILE A 605 -5.53 -13.66 -30.37
N ARG A 606 -5.48 -12.35 -30.64
CA ARG A 606 -4.31 -11.49 -30.35
C ARG A 606 -4.29 -10.98 -28.90
N SER A 607 -5.37 -11.23 -28.15
CA SER A 607 -5.60 -10.69 -26.82
C SER A 607 -5.22 -11.68 -25.72
N MET A 608 -4.81 -11.16 -24.57
CA MET A 608 -4.45 -11.95 -23.39
C MET A 608 -4.96 -11.27 -22.12
N ILE A 609 -5.48 -12.07 -21.20
CA ILE A 609 -5.87 -11.60 -19.87
C ILE A 609 -4.64 -11.63 -18.98
N ILE A 610 -4.33 -10.49 -18.36
CA ILE A 610 -3.17 -10.37 -17.50
C ILE A 610 -3.54 -10.65 -16.04
N PHE A 611 -2.61 -11.26 -15.32
CA PHE A 611 -2.73 -11.56 -13.90
C PHE A 611 -1.64 -10.84 -13.10
N ASP A 612 -1.91 -10.60 -11.83
CA ASP A 612 -0.89 -10.14 -10.89
C ASP A 612 0.30 -11.11 -10.92
N LEU A 613 1.51 -10.56 -10.80
CA LEU A 613 2.80 -11.25 -10.79
C LEU A 613 3.16 -11.98 -12.10
N MET A 614 2.38 -11.79 -13.17
CA MET A 614 2.71 -12.31 -14.49
C MET A 614 3.93 -11.58 -15.08
N LYS A 615 4.90 -12.34 -15.60
CA LYS A 615 6.12 -11.86 -16.24
C LYS A 615 6.14 -12.31 -17.69
N ILE A 616 6.41 -11.42 -18.63
CA ILE A 616 6.46 -11.77 -20.05
C ILE A 616 7.68 -11.11 -20.68
N ASN A 617 8.66 -11.91 -21.07
CA ASN A 617 9.82 -11.43 -21.80
C ASN A 617 9.50 -11.22 -23.30
N ALA A 618 10.40 -10.55 -24.01
CA ALA A 618 10.21 -10.20 -25.42
C ALA A 618 9.83 -11.40 -26.31
N LYS A 619 10.48 -12.56 -26.14
CA LYS A 619 10.20 -13.76 -26.95
C LYS A 619 8.88 -14.43 -26.58
N GLN A 620 8.57 -14.48 -25.29
CA GLN A 620 7.33 -15.09 -24.78
C GLN A 620 6.06 -14.40 -25.28
N MET A 621 6.15 -13.13 -25.71
CA MET A 621 5.03 -12.40 -26.33
C MET A 621 4.46 -13.13 -27.56
N ARG A 622 5.32 -13.86 -28.29
CA ARG A 622 4.92 -14.67 -29.44
C ARG A 622 3.94 -15.77 -29.04
N ASP A 623 4.21 -16.44 -27.93
CA ASP A 623 3.53 -17.66 -27.52
C ASP A 623 2.25 -17.41 -26.73
N LEU A 624 1.95 -16.15 -26.37
CA LEU A 624 0.76 -15.81 -25.58
C LEU A 624 -0.56 -16.41 -26.08
N PRO A 625 -0.88 -16.43 -27.39
CA PRO A 625 -2.12 -17.05 -27.88
C PRO A 625 -2.26 -18.53 -27.51
N SER A 626 -1.13 -19.24 -27.37
CA SER A 626 -1.09 -20.65 -27.00
C SER A 626 -1.53 -20.91 -25.55
N TYR A 627 -1.49 -19.89 -24.68
CA TYR A 627 -1.89 -20.00 -23.28
C TYR A 627 -3.39 -19.76 -23.04
N LEU A 628 -4.13 -19.26 -24.04
CA LEU A 628 -5.53 -18.88 -23.86
C LEU A 628 -6.44 -20.06 -23.49
N GLU A 629 -6.36 -21.15 -24.26
CA GLU A 629 -7.15 -22.36 -23.99
C GLU A 629 -6.77 -23.04 -22.67
N PRO A 630 -5.47 -23.27 -22.36
CA PRO A 630 -5.05 -23.75 -21.04
C PRO A 630 -5.56 -22.89 -19.88
N LEU A 631 -5.55 -21.57 -20.01
CA LEU A 631 -6.09 -20.67 -18.99
C LEU A 631 -7.60 -20.85 -18.81
N ARG A 632 -8.36 -20.98 -19.89
CA ARG A 632 -9.81 -21.25 -19.82
C ARG A 632 -10.11 -22.54 -19.07
N LEU A 633 -9.37 -23.61 -19.36
CA LEU A 633 -9.51 -24.89 -18.67
C LEU A 633 -9.14 -24.80 -17.19
N LEU A 634 -8.02 -24.13 -16.87
CA LEU A 634 -7.52 -23.99 -15.51
C LEU A 634 -8.52 -23.27 -14.58
N PHE A 635 -9.28 -22.33 -15.13
CA PHE A 635 -10.27 -21.55 -14.38
C PHE A 635 -11.72 -21.97 -14.67
N ALA A 636 -11.98 -23.08 -15.37
CA ALA A 636 -13.32 -23.51 -15.78
C ALA A 636 -14.28 -23.71 -14.60
N GLU A 637 -13.82 -24.35 -13.51
CA GLU A 637 -14.65 -24.54 -12.31
C GLU A 637 -14.92 -23.25 -11.54
N GLU A 638 -13.97 -22.33 -11.52
CA GLU A 638 -14.13 -21.01 -10.91
C GLU A 638 -15.06 -20.14 -11.75
N LEU A 639 -14.97 -20.25 -13.07
CA LEU A 639 -15.91 -19.68 -14.02
C LEU A 639 -17.34 -20.20 -13.77
N GLU A 640 -17.51 -21.51 -13.58
CA GLU A 640 -18.81 -22.09 -13.26
C GLU A 640 -19.34 -21.67 -11.88
N LYS A 641 -18.48 -21.59 -10.86
CA LYS A 641 -18.86 -21.16 -9.51
C LYS A 641 -19.28 -19.69 -9.50
N LEU A 642 -18.52 -18.81 -10.14
CA LEU A 642 -18.85 -17.38 -10.29
C LEU A 642 -20.16 -17.18 -11.06
N GLN A 643 -20.42 -17.99 -12.10
CA GLN A 643 -21.70 -17.97 -12.81
C GLN A 643 -22.88 -18.44 -11.95
N LYS A 644 -22.69 -19.46 -11.10
CA LYS A 644 -23.72 -19.99 -10.19
C LYS A 644 -24.03 -19.05 -9.02
N GLU A 645 -23.04 -18.32 -8.50
CA GLU A 645 -23.23 -17.32 -7.44
C GLU A 645 -24.01 -16.10 -7.97
N ARG A 646 -23.79 -15.70 -9.23
CA ARG A 646 -24.53 -14.63 -9.92
C ARG A 646 -26.03 -14.89 -10.01
N GLY A 647 -26.42 -16.14 -10.32
CA GLY A 647 -27.83 -16.55 -10.35
C GLY A 647 -28.55 -16.50 -9.00
N LYS A 648 -27.85 -16.24 -7.89
CA LYS A 648 -28.45 -16.05 -6.55
C LYS A 648 -28.48 -14.59 -6.11
N GLU A 649 -27.64 -13.72 -6.67
CA GLU A 649 -27.65 -12.28 -6.36
C GLU A 649 -28.71 -11.52 -7.18
N ASP A 650 -29.06 -12.01 -8.38
CA ASP A 650 -30.15 -11.43 -9.19
C ASP A 650 -31.57 -11.79 -8.68
N ASP A 651 -31.68 -12.66 -7.67
CA ASP A 651 -32.92 -13.13 -7.03
C ASP A 651 -33.23 -12.44 -5.67
N VAL A 652 -32.46 -11.42 -5.26
CA VAL A 652 -32.65 -10.64 -4.01
C VAL A 652 -32.76 -9.15 -4.33
#